data_AF-A0A9X1VM50-F1
#
_entry.id   AF-A0A9X1VM50-F1
#
_cell.length_a   1.000
_cell.length_b   1.000
_cell.length_c   1.000
_cell.angle_alpha   90.00
_cell.angle_beta   90.00
_cell.angle_gamma   90.00
#
_symmetry.space_group_name_H-M   'P 1'
#
loop_
_entity.id
_entity.type
_entity.pdbx_description
1 polymer ?
#
loop_
_entity_poly.entity_id
_entity_poly.type
_entity_poly.pdbx_seq_one_letter_code
_entity_poly.pdbx_strand_id
1 'polypeptide(L)'
;MKIKNGSTIFILFVFVFLCKNNIYSIDVGLNKINKFEFKHTTKSKEFVTNDFGTLPKNEIIPLVNDANFNGITVNGSENCITVPFVGTSCTEDWTSVANVLDGNLTNFTTSSILLTDIDKLTITYPTEDIPAGTYAGFRIESSSILGLLGNITITTQDSNGDTVETYSPSTNLLSGTLDFSGPTNIGFVTTSSFRKIEIKVSGLLDISSLKVYYAFIKLYEENATALPCNDVVEITNNQYPVEIDEIGTSGINVSLIGDVIKNADYAIDSDQTNHATLNAGAIGVGVAATSYLSIKKQSDYATGLITPFAAGTYAGFNVTLANLLEVGVLDNIIITTYLGNAKQESSDTSSNLIDVPLLGAATQNKGFITTLEYDEIRITVSKPIGITLGEVQVNYPIIKKYCSNTDTSNCNIQEPWTNTSYPVEVYTPNTSGLLGVGNDITNLENIISESTTDYAELGLNVSLASDLEIGVYDVLDNYTGANFVGFDIEVASIADVNLLNNISISTYKDGSNTLVETASGSSMLLGVPLLSASNKQTIGFLTTQEFDEVRIKFSSTLNANVGTIKIYKSFIQKMCVTDLACNTSYALNAPTFSTYIDFQQTGVSDLACVGCSLNDTNNLLTSSDTDYATINVLASVAGSASLTVRDATNTYPSGSYAGFAVNYDSSLVSLDLFNNSIKIETLDANGDVIESQTGSNLIGLSLLTNLIGTAGTGNANIGFKTTQAYQGIKLTVSKLVGVDLNPLLNNNEVKVYGAFVDTRGATGGNFDTCLIDLSIGKTVEKSILKLGNTIVFNITIKNTGGIAANEVKVKDLLPEGLTFNEAASVIPDNTTYDEATGIWDFGDLEINVGESYTLKLAATITKPGEIIINKSEIYSTNLYQLDIDSTPNSNN
;
A
#
# COMPACT_ATOMS: atom_id res chain seq x y z
N MET A 1 29.83 -48.33 28.03
CA MET A 1 29.03 -49.42 27.43
C MET A 1 29.27 -49.39 25.92
N LYS A 2 29.77 -50.47 25.31
CA LYS A 2 30.00 -50.54 23.85
C LYS A 2 28.69 -50.91 23.17
N ILE A 3 28.14 -50.04 22.33
CA ILE A 3 27.08 -50.37 21.38
C ILE A 3 27.56 -50.03 19.97
N LYS A 4 27.33 -50.97 19.07
CA LYS A 4 27.75 -51.05 17.68
C LYS A 4 26.51 -50.82 16.81
N ASN A 5 26.69 -50.10 15.71
CA ASN A 5 25.80 -49.92 14.56
C ASN A 5 24.53 -49.06 14.71
N GLY A 6 24.60 -47.88 14.08
CA GLY A 6 23.62 -47.48 13.06
C GLY A 6 22.27 -46.96 13.55
N SER A 7 22.26 -45.80 14.21
CA SER A 7 21.15 -44.82 14.20
C SER A 7 21.65 -43.52 14.83
N THR A 8 21.61 -42.41 14.09
CA THR A 8 22.02 -41.09 14.54
C THR A 8 20.97 -40.55 15.50
N ILE A 9 21.19 -40.69 16.81
CA ILE A 9 20.44 -39.98 17.85
C ILE A 9 21.17 -38.68 18.12
N PHE A 10 20.56 -37.54 17.80
CA PHE A 10 20.99 -36.23 18.28
C PHE A 10 20.76 -36.17 19.80
N ILE A 11 21.83 -36.35 20.59
CA ILE A 11 21.82 -36.00 22.01
C ILE A 11 22.32 -34.57 22.10
N LEU A 12 21.39 -33.63 22.24
CA LEU A 12 21.66 -32.24 22.57
C LEU A 12 22.12 -32.18 24.04
N PHE A 13 23.42 -32.08 24.28
CA PHE A 13 23.95 -31.74 25.59
C PHE A 13 23.83 -30.22 25.79
N VAL A 14 22.72 -29.77 26.36
CA VAL A 14 22.60 -28.41 26.89
C VAL A 14 23.31 -28.38 28.24
N PHE A 15 24.50 -27.80 28.30
CA PHE A 15 25.09 -27.37 29.57
C PHE A 15 24.52 -25.99 29.90
N VAL A 16 23.51 -25.95 30.76
CA VAL A 16 23.05 -24.71 31.39
C VAL A 16 23.98 -24.42 32.57
N PHE A 17 24.83 -23.40 32.44
CA PHE A 17 25.44 -22.75 33.60
C PHE A 17 24.55 -21.58 34.00
N LEU A 18 23.86 -21.72 35.13
CA LEU A 18 23.14 -20.60 35.75
C LEU A 18 24.15 -19.69 36.48
N CYS A 19 24.34 -18.48 35.94
CA CYS A 19 24.58 -17.27 36.72
C CYS A 19 23.90 -16.09 36.01
N LYS A 20 23.43 -15.13 36.82
CA LYS A 20 22.52 -14.02 36.50
C LYS A 20 22.75 -13.32 35.14
N ASN A 21 21.63 -13.11 34.44
CA ASN A 21 21.35 -12.14 33.38
C ASN A 21 22.37 -12.04 32.24
N ASN A 22 22.29 -12.94 31.25
CA ASN A 22 22.46 -12.67 29.81
C ASN A 22 22.29 -13.97 28.99
N ILE A 23 21.51 -13.92 27.89
CA ILE A 23 21.36 -15.02 26.92
C ILE A 23 22.40 -14.81 25.81
N TYR A 24 23.17 -15.84 25.47
CA TYR A 24 24.10 -15.80 24.33
C TYR A 24 23.65 -16.79 23.25
N SER A 25 23.41 -16.32 22.04
CA SER A 25 23.35 -17.16 20.83
C SER A 25 24.71 -17.17 20.15
N ILE A 26 25.26 -18.36 19.88
CA ILE A 26 26.43 -18.51 19.01
C ILE A 26 25.95 -19.14 17.71
N ASP A 27 26.01 -18.38 16.62
CA ASP A 27 25.89 -18.93 15.27
C ASP A 27 27.29 -19.27 14.76
N VAL A 28 27.53 -20.54 14.40
CA VAL A 28 28.84 -21.01 13.93
C VAL A 28 28.76 -21.29 12.44
N GLY A 29 29.07 -20.27 11.65
CA GLY A 29 29.49 -20.45 10.26
C GLY A 29 30.85 -21.14 10.22
N LEU A 30 30.88 -22.39 9.75
CA LEU A 30 32.11 -23.13 9.45
C LEU A 30 32.92 -22.39 8.37
N ASN A 31 34.03 -21.76 8.75
CA ASN A 31 35.32 -21.92 8.06
C ASN A 31 36.47 -21.12 8.70
N LYS A 32 37.54 -21.86 9.05
CA LYS A 32 38.94 -21.45 9.26
C LYS A 32 39.19 -20.21 10.14
N ILE A 33 39.82 -20.42 11.30
CA ILE A 33 41.07 -19.74 11.73
C ILE A 33 41.49 -20.35 13.09
N ASN A 34 42.73 -20.86 13.13
CA ASN A 34 43.39 -21.27 14.37
C ASN A 34 43.78 -20.02 15.17
N LYS A 35 43.50 -20.05 16.48
CA LYS A 35 43.88 -19.09 17.55
C LYS A 35 42.80 -18.04 17.88
N PHE A 36 41.97 -18.34 18.88
CA PHE A 36 41.13 -17.36 19.57
C PHE A 36 41.99 -16.61 20.59
N GLU A 37 42.37 -15.37 20.28
CA GLU A 37 42.68 -14.39 21.32
C GLU A 37 41.36 -13.75 21.75
N PHE A 38 40.94 -13.99 23.00
CA PHE A 38 39.86 -13.23 23.61
C PHE A 38 40.34 -11.81 23.86
N LYS A 39 40.11 -10.89 22.91
CA LYS A 39 40.08 -9.46 23.25
C LYS A 39 38.80 -9.20 24.02
N HIS A 40 38.92 -9.28 25.34
CA HIS A 40 37.93 -8.76 26.26
C HIS A 40 37.92 -7.23 26.12
N THR A 41 36.92 -6.71 25.42
CA THR A 41 36.49 -5.31 25.61
C THR A 41 35.10 -5.38 26.20
N THR A 42 35.03 -5.69 27.48
CA THR A 42 33.89 -5.26 28.30
C THR A 42 33.93 -3.74 28.26
N LYS A 43 33.05 -3.13 27.46
CA LYS A 43 32.44 -1.90 27.95
C LYS A 43 31.37 -2.34 28.93
N SER A 44 31.78 -2.67 30.17
CA SER A 44 30.88 -2.40 31.28
C SER A 44 30.58 -0.92 31.16
N LYS A 45 29.31 -0.54 30.99
CA LYS A 45 28.91 0.85 31.17
C LYS A 45 29.24 1.15 32.63
N GLU A 46 30.40 1.76 32.89
CA GLU A 46 30.81 2.17 34.23
C GLU A 46 29.87 3.31 34.60
N PHE A 47 28.80 2.98 35.34
CA PHE A 47 27.95 3.97 35.96
C PHE A 47 28.80 4.68 37.03
N VAL A 48 28.85 6.00 36.98
CA VAL A 48 29.55 6.77 37.99
C VAL A 48 28.60 6.87 39.18
N THR A 49 29.03 6.37 40.33
CA THR A 49 28.19 6.38 41.54
C THR A 49 27.74 7.79 41.86
N ASN A 50 26.44 7.96 42.08
CA ASN A 50 25.77 9.24 42.32
C ASN A 50 25.81 10.24 41.14
N ASP A 51 25.93 9.78 39.89
CA ASP A 51 25.85 10.62 38.68
C ASP A 51 24.59 10.31 37.86
N PHE A 52 23.62 11.24 37.90
CA PHE A 52 22.36 11.14 37.16
C PHE A 52 22.54 11.09 35.63
N GLY A 53 23.63 11.61 35.08
CA GLY A 53 23.92 11.57 33.65
C GLY A 53 24.23 10.16 33.15
N THR A 54 24.70 9.26 34.01
CA THR A 54 25.04 7.88 33.63
C THR A 54 23.90 6.90 33.81
N LEU A 55 22.92 7.22 34.67
CA LEU A 55 21.80 6.34 35.00
C LEU A 55 20.95 5.93 33.77
N PRO A 56 20.38 4.71 33.77
CA PRO A 56 19.36 4.33 32.78
C PRO A 56 18.23 5.35 32.73
N LYS A 57 17.74 5.64 31.52
CA LYS A 57 16.59 6.54 31.32
C LYS A 57 15.38 5.69 30.98
N ASN A 58 14.20 6.22 31.29
CA ASN A 58 12.91 5.56 31.09
C ASN A 58 12.68 4.27 31.91
N GLU A 59 13.56 3.98 32.86
CA GLU A 59 13.48 2.81 33.74
C GLU A 59 13.35 3.21 35.21
N ILE A 60 12.68 2.36 36.00
CA ILE A 60 12.61 2.52 37.46
C ILE A 60 13.96 2.12 38.07
N ILE A 61 14.59 3.05 38.77
CA ILE A 61 15.87 2.86 39.45
C ILE A 61 15.62 2.89 40.96
N PRO A 62 15.84 1.77 41.68
CA PRO A 62 15.77 1.75 43.13
C PRO A 62 16.80 2.68 43.77
N LEU A 63 16.35 3.52 44.71
CA LEU A 63 17.20 4.36 45.56
C LEU A 63 17.78 3.54 46.72
N VAL A 64 18.69 2.62 46.42
CA VAL A 64 19.36 1.72 47.37
C VAL A 64 20.88 1.92 47.33
N ASN A 65 21.60 1.51 48.37
CA ASN A 65 23.06 1.56 48.37
C ASN A 65 23.63 0.41 47.53
N ASP A 66 23.97 0.70 46.27
CA ASP A 66 24.48 -0.25 45.29
C ASP A 66 25.56 0.38 44.38
N ALA A 67 25.71 -0.10 43.14
CA ALA A 67 26.65 0.47 42.19
C ALA A 67 26.24 1.86 41.65
N ASN A 68 24.93 2.12 41.58
CA ASN A 68 24.35 3.35 41.06
C ASN A 68 24.36 4.46 42.12
N PHE A 69 24.01 4.10 43.37
CA PHE A 69 23.98 5.06 44.48
C PHE A 69 24.75 4.59 45.70
N ASN A 70 25.45 5.50 46.35
CA ASN A 70 26.18 5.21 47.59
C ASN A 70 26.08 6.37 48.58
N GLY A 71 25.79 6.04 49.83
CA GLY A 71 25.62 7.01 50.92
C GLY A 71 24.17 7.47 51.09
N ILE A 72 23.21 6.77 50.48
CA ILE A 72 21.78 6.98 50.77
C ILE A 72 21.53 6.62 52.23
N THR A 73 20.78 7.46 52.92
CA THR A 73 20.40 7.24 54.32
C THR A 73 18.89 7.19 54.46
N VAL A 74 18.41 6.47 55.47
CA VAL A 74 17.00 6.30 55.78
C VAL A 74 16.78 6.68 57.24
N ASN A 75 15.68 7.37 57.52
CA ASN A 75 15.24 7.69 58.87
C ASN A 75 13.74 7.37 59.02
N GLY A 76 13.40 6.56 60.03
CA GLY A 76 12.02 6.26 60.40
C GLY A 76 11.59 7.12 61.60
N SER A 77 10.31 7.47 61.69
CA SER A 77 9.78 8.16 62.88
C SER A 77 9.91 7.30 64.15
N GLU A 78 10.09 7.98 65.28
CA GLU A 78 10.07 7.39 66.61
C GLU A 78 8.92 8.00 67.42
N ASN A 79 8.02 7.17 67.93
CA ASN A 79 6.99 7.60 68.87
C ASN A 79 7.51 7.56 70.31
N CYS A 80 7.67 8.73 70.90
CA CYS A 80 8.17 8.90 72.26
C CYS A 80 7.02 9.19 73.24
N ILE A 81 6.72 8.24 74.13
CA ILE A 81 5.76 8.46 75.22
C ILE A 81 6.55 8.93 76.45
N THR A 82 6.20 10.11 76.97
CA THR A 82 6.73 10.58 78.25
C THR A 82 5.80 10.17 79.38
N VAL A 83 6.20 9.15 80.15
CA VAL A 83 5.47 8.71 81.34
C VAL A 83 6.03 9.43 82.57
N PRO A 84 5.21 10.10 83.39
CA PRO A 84 5.70 10.67 84.65
C PRO A 84 6.28 9.54 85.51
N PHE A 85 7.53 9.73 85.98
CA PHE A 85 8.34 8.79 86.79
C PHE A 85 9.07 7.63 86.09
N VAL A 86 8.89 7.37 84.78
CA VAL A 86 9.56 6.25 84.09
C VAL A 86 10.53 6.70 82.98
N GLY A 87 10.60 8.01 82.72
CA GLY A 87 11.39 8.56 81.62
C GLY A 87 10.65 8.51 80.29
N THR A 88 11.25 9.11 79.26
CA THR A 88 10.73 9.03 77.88
C THR A 88 11.14 7.70 77.29
N SER A 89 10.17 6.87 76.91
CA SER A 89 10.42 5.66 76.12
C SER A 89 9.99 5.91 74.68
N CYS A 90 10.92 5.78 73.75
CA CYS A 90 10.67 5.88 72.32
C CYS A 90 10.60 4.48 71.72
N THR A 91 9.61 4.22 70.89
CA THR A 91 9.49 3.02 70.06
C THR A 91 9.63 3.42 68.60
N GLU A 92 10.47 2.70 67.84
CA GLU A 92 10.57 2.88 66.40
C GLU A 92 9.25 2.44 65.75
N ASP A 93 8.66 3.31 64.92
CA ASP A 93 7.38 3.04 64.27
C ASP A 93 7.51 2.07 63.08
N TRP A 94 8.74 1.96 62.56
CA TRP A 94 9.10 1.10 61.43
C TRP A 94 10.05 0.00 61.87
N THR A 95 9.80 -1.23 61.41
CA THR A 95 10.68 -2.37 61.66
C THR A 95 11.53 -2.70 60.45
N SER A 96 12.81 -3.04 60.68
CA SER A 96 13.79 -3.38 59.63
C SER A 96 14.00 -2.25 58.61
N VAL A 97 14.12 -1.00 59.08
CA VAL A 97 14.29 0.21 58.27
C VAL A 97 15.47 0.14 57.30
N ALA A 98 16.54 -0.60 57.63
CA ALA A 98 17.70 -0.76 56.75
C ALA A 98 17.39 -1.54 55.45
N ASN A 99 16.32 -2.34 55.41
CA ASN A 99 15.97 -3.17 54.25
C ASN A 99 15.70 -2.31 53.00
N VAL A 100 15.12 -1.11 53.15
CA VAL A 100 14.84 -0.25 51.99
C VAL A 100 16.07 0.27 51.26
N LEU A 101 17.28 0.04 51.80
CA LEU A 101 18.54 0.53 51.23
C LEU A 101 19.54 -0.58 50.89
N ASP A 102 19.28 -1.85 51.22
CA ASP A 102 20.34 -2.89 51.24
C ASP A 102 20.62 -3.56 49.89
N GLY A 103 19.92 -3.12 48.83
CA GLY A 103 20.06 -3.66 47.47
C GLY A 103 19.34 -4.98 47.23
N ASN A 104 18.75 -5.60 48.25
CA ASN A 104 17.86 -6.75 48.09
C ASN A 104 16.43 -6.28 47.82
N LEU A 105 16.09 -6.13 46.53
CA LEU A 105 14.79 -5.63 46.06
C LEU A 105 13.56 -6.51 46.44
N THR A 106 13.75 -7.58 47.21
CA THR A 106 12.68 -8.51 47.63
C THR A 106 12.37 -8.49 49.12
N ASN A 107 13.21 -7.84 49.95
CA ASN A 107 12.89 -7.62 51.37
C ASN A 107 12.23 -6.25 51.56
N PHE A 108 11.68 -6.02 52.76
CA PHE A 108 10.84 -4.86 53.03
C PHE A 108 10.94 -4.41 54.49
N THR A 109 10.59 -3.16 54.72
CA THR A 109 10.34 -2.54 56.02
C THR A 109 8.83 -2.51 56.26
N THR A 110 8.37 -2.72 57.50
CA THR A 110 6.95 -2.64 57.84
C THR A 110 6.65 -1.58 58.88
N SER A 111 5.48 -0.94 58.76
CA SER A 111 4.90 -0.05 59.77
C SER A 111 3.67 -0.69 60.41
N SER A 112 3.45 -0.45 61.70
CA SER A 112 2.33 -0.95 62.51
C SER A 112 1.63 0.20 63.24
N ILE A 113 0.68 0.86 62.57
CA ILE A 113 0.05 2.10 63.07
C ILE A 113 -1.04 1.80 64.12
N LEU A 114 -0.99 2.47 65.28
CA LEU A 114 -2.09 2.50 66.26
C LEU A 114 -2.95 3.78 66.10
N LEU A 115 -4.14 3.78 66.72
CA LEU A 115 -5.15 4.85 66.69
C LEU A 115 -4.62 6.20 67.23
N THR A 116 -3.83 6.93 66.43
CA THR A 116 -3.51 8.39 66.42
C THR A 116 -2.15 8.69 65.79
N ASP A 117 -1.36 7.67 65.44
CA ASP A 117 0.06 7.85 65.12
C ASP A 117 0.29 8.24 63.65
N ILE A 118 1.39 8.97 63.42
CA ILE A 118 1.85 9.40 62.09
C ILE A 118 3.23 8.80 61.89
N ASP A 119 3.30 7.79 61.03
CA ASP A 119 4.55 7.10 60.72
C ASP A 119 5.19 7.76 59.50
N LYS A 120 6.48 8.06 59.59
CA LYS A 120 7.25 8.67 58.50
C LYS A 120 8.48 7.83 58.19
N LEU A 121 8.74 7.60 56.91
CA LEU A 121 9.97 6.99 56.44
C LEU A 121 10.60 7.91 55.39
N THR A 122 11.75 8.49 55.71
CA THR A 122 12.42 9.48 54.89
C THR A 122 13.71 8.92 54.32
N ILE A 123 13.85 8.93 53.01
CA ILE A 123 15.06 8.56 52.26
C ILE A 123 15.78 9.85 51.87
N THR A 124 17.06 9.96 52.23
CA THR A 124 17.90 11.13 51.95
C THR A 124 19.04 10.77 51.01
N TYR A 125 19.15 11.53 49.92
CA TYR A 125 20.18 11.38 48.92
C TYR A 125 21.46 12.19 49.28
N PRO A 126 22.69 11.67 49.08
CA PRO A 126 23.88 12.23 49.72
C PRO A 126 24.58 13.41 49.02
N THR A 127 24.54 13.51 47.68
CA THR A 127 25.47 14.38 46.92
C THR A 127 24.80 15.61 46.31
N GLU A 128 23.93 15.44 45.32
CA GLU A 128 23.22 16.52 44.60
C GLU A 128 21.69 16.38 44.64
N ASP A 129 20.95 17.46 44.42
CA ASP A 129 19.49 17.36 44.40
C ASP A 129 19.06 16.54 43.19
N ILE A 130 18.14 15.60 43.39
CA ILE A 130 17.48 14.88 42.31
C ILE A 130 16.74 15.92 41.47
N PRO A 131 16.93 15.95 40.15
CA PRO A 131 16.40 16.99 39.26
C PRO A 131 14.86 16.99 39.22
N ALA A 132 14.29 18.16 38.90
CA ALA A 132 12.88 18.26 38.52
C ALA A 132 12.57 17.41 37.28
N GLY A 133 11.30 17.04 37.09
CA GLY A 133 10.86 16.14 36.02
C GLY A 133 11.11 14.66 36.34
N THR A 134 11.53 14.31 37.56
CA THR A 134 11.79 12.93 37.97
C THR A 134 10.52 12.28 38.50
N TYR A 135 10.17 11.08 38.01
CA TYR A 135 9.16 10.25 38.65
C TYR A 135 9.75 9.60 39.89
N ALA A 136 9.26 9.99 41.06
CA ALA A 136 9.81 9.58 42.34
C ALA A 136 8.73 9.00 43.24
N GLY A 137 9.08 7.94 43.97
CA GLY A 137 8.09 7.19 44.73
C GLY A 137 8.63 6.07 45.58
N PHE A 138 7.72 5.20 46.03
CA PHE A 138 8.02 4.01 46.83
C PHE A 138 7.38 2.76 46.25
N ARG A 139 8.12 1.65 46.28
CA ARG A 139 7.55 0.32 46.02
C ARG A 139 6.95 -0.25 47.30
N ILE A 140 5.65 -0.50 47.32
CA ILE A 140 4.89 -0.89 48.53
C ILE A 140 3.97 -2.09 48.29
N GLU A 141 3.53 -2.74 49.37
CA GLU A 141 2.51 -3.79 49.37
C GLU A 141 1.65 -3.66 50.65
N SER A 142 0.34 -3.89 50.57
CA SER A 142 -0.57 -3.89 51.73
C SER A 142 -1.61 -5.01 51.64
N SER A 143 -1.99 -5.60 52.77
CA SER A 143 -3.01 -6.65 52.85
C SER A 143 -4.46 -6.15 52.94
N SER A 144 -4.70 -4.84 53.07
CA SER A 144 -6.05 -4.24 53.06
C SER A 144 -5.99 -2.81 52.51
N ILE A 145 -6.66 -2.59 51.38
CA ILE A 145 -6.28 -1.55 50.42
C ILE A 145 -7.18 -0.31 50.39
N LEU A 146 -8.47 -0.46 50.67
CA LEU A 146 -9.42 0.67 50.57
C LEU A 146 -9.33 1.68 51.73
N GLY A 147 -8.82 1.28 52.90
CA GLY A 147 -8.69 2.15 54.07
C GLY A 147 -7.33 2.84 54.22
N LEU A 148 -6.29 2.39 53.50
CA LEU A 148 -4.90 2.75 53.76
C LEU A 148 -4.37 3.86 52.82
N LEU A 149 -4.95 4.03 51.62
CA LEU A 149 -4.42 4.95 50.60
C LEU A 149 -4.82 6.42 50.81
N GLY A 150 -6.01 6.70 51.35
CA GLY A 150 -6.38 8.06 51.79
C GLY A 150 -5.52 8.57 52.96
N ASN A 151 -4.68 7.70 53.49
CA ASN A 151 -3.83 7.89 54.66
C ASN A 151 -2.34 7.91 54.30
N ILE A 152 -1.95 7.60 53.05
CA ILE A 152 -0.57 7.73 52.55
C ILE A 152 -0.39 9.09 51.88
N THR A 153 0.74 9.73 52.16
CA THR A 153 1.23 10.89 51.42
C THR A 153 2.71 10.69 51.11
N ILE A 154 3.13 10.99 49.88
CA ILE A 154 4.54 11.04 49.48
C ILE A 154 4.94 12.51 49.41
N THR A 155 6.02 12.88 50.08
CA THR A 155 6.50 14.26 50.13
C THR A 155 7.96 14.31 49.71
N THR A 156 8.29 15.22 48.80
CA THR A 156 9.68 15.56 48.49
C THR A 156 10.12 16.77 49.31
N GLN A 157 11.39 16.79 49.72
CA GLN A 157 11.96 17.86 50.53
C GLN A 157 13.31 18.32 49.97
N ASP A 158 13.67 19.57 50.21
CA ASP A 158 14.96 20.14 49.83
C ASP A 158 16.10 19.67 50.78
N SER A 159 17.31 20.20 50.58
CA SER A 159 18.46 19.88 51.44
C SER A 159 18.29 20.30 52.91
N ASN A 160 17.48 21.32 53.19
CA ASN A 160 17.16 21.77 54.55
C ASN A 160 16.07 20.90 55.21
N GLY A 161 15.35 20.09 54.44
CA GLY A 161 14.18 19.32 54.90
C GLY A 161 12.87 20.09 54.79
N ASP A 162 12.86 21.22 54.09
CA ASP A 162 11.63 21.95 53.78
C ASP A 162 10.86 21.21 52.70
N THR A 163 9.53 21.13 52.84
CA THR A 163 8.67 20.46 51.86
C THR A 163 8.68 21.20 50.53
N VAL A 164 8.98 20.46 49.46
CA VAL A 164 8.98 20.95 48.08
C VAL A 164 7.65 20.63 47.43
N GLU A 165 7.28 19.36 47.38
CA GLU A 165 6.00 18.90 46.82
C GLU A 165 5.39 17.79 47.67
N THR A 166 4.06 17.73 47.72
CA THR A 166 3.32 16.67 48.39
C THR A 166 2.33 16.05 47.41
N TYR A 167 2.45 14.75 47.25
CA TYR A 167 1.54 13.91 46.49
C TYR A 167 0.72 13.05 47.45
N SER A 168 -0.60 13.20 47.36
CA SER A 168 -1.55 12.34 48.04
C SER A 168 -2.18 11.47 46.96
N PRO A 169 -1.86 10.17 46.88
CA PRO A 169 -2.48 9.30 45.90
C PRO A 169 -4.00 9.39 46.07
N SER A 170 -4.71 9.81 45.03
CA SER A 170 -6.16 9.88 45.12
C SER A 170 -6.73 8.46 45.25
N THR A 171 -7.87 8.29 45.92
CA THR A 171 -8.58 7.01 45.93
C THR A 171 -8.93 6.53 44.53
N ASN A 172 -8.88 7.42 43.52
CA ASN A 172 -9.21 7.16 42.12
C ASN A 172 -7.98 6.77 41.28
N LEU A 173 -6.78 7.30 41.59
CA LEU A 173 -5.53 7.03 40.85
C LEU A 173 -4.95 5.63 41.14
N LEU A 174 -5.32 5.02 42.27
CA LEU A 174 -4.77 3.73 42.70
C LEU A 174 -5.81 2.61 42.82
N SER A 175 -7.09 2.95 42.71
CA SER A 175 -8.11 1.95 42.57
C SER A 175 -8.01 1.24 41.22
N GLY A 176 -7.62 1.92 40.13
CA GLY A 176 -7.55 1.33 38.79
C GLY A 176 -6.21 0.65 38.44
N THR A 177 -5.18 0.87 39.25
CA THR A 177 -3.82 0.46 38.89
C THR A 177 -3.48 -0.93 39.45
N LEU A 178 -4.09 -1.38 40.56
CA LEU A 178 -3.44 -2.37 41.43
C LEU A 178 -4.36 -3.45 41.98
N ASP A 179 -4.24 -4.66 41.43
CA ASP A 179 -4.33 -5.84 42.27
C ASP A 179 -3.12 -5.83 43.21
N PHE A 180 -3.28 -5.29 44.43
CA PHE A 180 -2.25 -5.34 45.47
C PHE A 180 -2.06 -6.76 46.05
N SER A 181 -2.36 -7.81 45.27
CA SER A 181 -1.90 -9.17 45.56
C SER A 181 -0.36 -9.28 45.54
N GLY A 182 0.35 -8.23 45.10
CA GLY A 182 1.81 -8.11 45.17
C GLY A 182 2.36 -6.67 45.25
N PRO A 183 3.70 -6.51 45.24
CA PRO A 183 4.36 -5.21 45.39
C PRO A 183 4.23 -4.27 44.18
N THR A 184 4.11 -2.97 44.45
CA THR A 184 3.75 -1.95 43.46
C THR A 184 4.53 -0.66 43.63
N ASN A 185 4.87 0.02 42.53
CA ASN A 185 5.41 1.38 42.54
C ASN A 185 4.30 2.45 42.64
N ILE A 186 4.36 3.30 43.67
CA ILE A 186 3.52 4.50 43.79
C ILE A 186 4.39 5.75 43.81
N GLY A 187 4.06 6.76 43.01
CA GLY A 187 4.86 7.98 42.92
C GLY A 187 4.17 9.08 42.13
N PHE A 188 4.90 10.14 41.86
CA PHE A 188 4.48 11.25 40.99
C PHE A 188 5.69 11.87 40.30
N VAL A 189 5.45 12.54 39.18
CA VAL A 189 6.50 13.31 38.48
C VAL A 189 6.67 14.64 39.20
N THR A 190 7.87 14.86 39.74
CA THR A 190 8.23 16.07 40.49
C THR A 190 8.38 17.27 39.56
N THR A 191 7.88 18.43 39.98
CA THR A 191 8.04 19.70 39.25
C THR A 191 9.25 20.51 39.70
N SER A 192 9.84 20.16 40.85
CA SER A 192 10.99 20.80 41.46
C SER A 192 12.04 19.78 41.88
N SER A 193 13.30 20.20 41.92
CA SER A 193 14.39 19.33 42.40
C SER A 193 14.26 19.07 43.91
N PHE A 194 14.70 17.90 44.36
CA PHE A 194 14.56 17.50 45.77
C PHE A 194 15.76 16.68 46.27
N ARG A 195 15.98 16.71 47.58
CA ARG A 195 17.04 15.97 48.27
C ARG A 195 16.55 14.75 49.02
N LYS A 196 15.31 14.80 49.51
CA LYS A 196 14.72 13.75 50.35
C LYS A 196 13.33 13.40 49.83
N ILE A 197 12.98 12.13 49.96
CA ILE A 197 11.62 11.64 49.69
C ILE A 197 11.10 10.93 50.93
N GLU A 198 9.91 11.31 51.37
CA GLU A 198 9.26 10.83 52.59
C GLU A 198 7.94 10.17 52.24
N ILE A 199 7.73 8.93 52.71
CA ILE A 199 6.39 8.35 52.77
C ILE A 199 5.86 8.54 54.19
N LYS A 200 4.72 9.20 54.28
CA LYS A 200 3.99 9.45 55.52
C LYS A 200 2.68 8.68 55.49
N VAL A 201 2.38 7.97 56.56
CA VAL A 201 1.15 7.19 56.73
C VAL A 201 0.42 7.67 57.99
N SER A 202 -0.90 7.85 57.94
CA SER A 202 -1.68 8.46 59.05
C SER A 202 -3.08 7.87 59.16
N GLY A 203 -3.49 7.24 60.28
CA GLY A 203 -4.91 6.86 60.51
C GLY A 203 -5.14 5.43 61.03
N LEU A 204 -6.42 5.04 61.16
CA LEU A 204 -6.84 3.69 61.59
C LEU A 204 -6.52 2.67 60.48
N LEU A 205 -5.41 1.95 60.64
CA LEU A 205 -5.17 0.74 59.87
C LEU A 205 -5.82 -0.42 60.62
N ASP A 206 -6.91 -0.97 60.07
CA ASP A 206 -7.42 -2.27 60.49
C ASP A 206 -6.34 -3.31 60.15
N ILE A 207 -5.49 -3.66 61.13
CA ILE A 207 -4.61 -4.85 61.19
C ILE A 207 -3.69 -5.16 59.99
N SER A 208 -3.55 -4.30 58.99
CA SER A 208 -2.69 -4.50 57.82
C SER A 208 -1.36 -3.75 57.94
N SER A 209 -0.24 -4.48 57.97
CA SER A 209 1.10 -3.89 57.89
C SER A 209 1.38 -3.40 56.47
N LEU A 210 1.66 -2.11 56.30
CA LEU A 210 2.22 -1.59 55.04
C LEU A 210 3.65 -2.10 54.93
N LYS A 211 3.97 -2.78 53.83
CA LYS A 211 5.34 -3.15 53.46
C LYS A 211 5.89 -2.10 52.50
N VAL A 212 7.08 -1.59 52.77
CA VAL A 212 7.84 -0.72 51.88
C VAL A 212 9.12 -1.44 51.48
N TYR A 213 9.31 -1.68 50.19
CA TYR A 213 10.45 -2.40 49.64
C TYR A 213 11.64 -1.46 49.41
N TYR A 214 11.42 -0.35 48.70
CA TYR A 214 12.44 0.67 48.43
C TYR A 214 11.78 1.96 47.93
N ALA A 215 12.49 3.09 48.04
CA ALA A 215 12.19 4.28 47.23
C ALA A 215 12.78 4.13 45.83
N PHE A 216 12.24 4.80 44.83
CA PHE A 216 12.75 4.76 43.47
C PHE A 216 12.70 6.13 42.79
N ILE A 217 13.50 6.26 41.73
CA ILE A 217 13.38 7.35 40.75
C ILE A 217 13.33 6.78 39.33
N LYS A 218 12.71 7.52 38.41
CA LYS A 218 12.80 7.32 36.97
C LYS A 218 13.04 8.67 36.31
N LEU A 219 14.14 8.75 35.56
CA LEU A 219 14.51 9.90 34.75
C LEU A 219 14.09 9.64 33.31
N TYR A 220 13.60 10.66 32.63
CA TYR A 220 13.04 10.53 31.29
C TYR A 220 14.02 11.02 30.23
N GLU A 221 14.08 10.35 29.09
CA GLU A 221 14.84 10.78 27.92
C GLU A 221 14.09 10.38 26.66
N GLU A 222 14.00 11.28 25.69
CA GLU A 222 13.45 10.95 24.39
C GLU A 222 14.51 10.24 23.54
N ASN A 223 14.40 8.91 23.49
CA ASN A 223 15.26 8.06 22.66
C ASN A 223 14.67 7.83 21.25
N ALA A 224 13.48 8.36 21.00
CA ALA A 224 12.80 8.22 19.73
C ALA A 224 13.56 8.90 18.59
N THR A 225 13.69 8.20 17.47
CA THR A 225 14.08 8.82 16.19
C THR A 225 12.90 9.61 15.63
N ALA A 226 13.17 10.45 14.62
CA ALA A 226 12.08 11.10 13.88
C ALA A 226 11.05 10.07 13.42
N LEU A 227 9.76 10.41 13.53
CA LEU A 227 8.68 9.52 13.13
C LEU A 227 8.85 9.11 11.67
N PRO A 228 8.87 7.79 11.37
CA PRO A 228 8.81 7.30 10.00
C PRO A 228 7.55 7.83 9.31
N CYS A 229 7.67 8.04 8.00
CA CYS A 229 6.57 8.53 7.20
C CYS A 229 5.55 7.41 6.98
N ASN A 230 4.29 7.73 7.23
CA ASN A 230 3.11 6.90 7.04
C ASN A 230 3.09 5.55 7.77
N ASP A 231 4.04 5.33 8.68
CA ASP A 231 4.09 4.16 9.56
C ASP A 231 3.49 4.49 10.93
N VAL A 232 2.74 3.55 11.49
CA VAL A 232 2.22 3.65 12.84
C VAL A 232 3.36 3.34 13.83
N VAL A 233 3.54 4.23 14.80
CA VAL A 233 4.53 4.08 15.87
C VAL A 233 3.80 3.94 17.21
N GLU A 234 4.20 2.91 17.95
CA GLU A 234 3.74 2.68 19.31
C GLU A 234 4.47 3.63 20.27
N ILE A 235 3.73 4.26 21.20
CA ILE A 235 4.33 5.15 22.20
C ILE A 235 4.58 4.34 23.48
N THR A 236 5.73 3.70 23.54
CA THR A 236 6.18 2.95 24.73
C THR A 236 7.10 3.78 25.61
N ASN A 237 7.13 3.48 26.91
CA ASN A 237 7.93 4.24 27.87
C ASN A 237 9.44 4.21 27.58
N ASN A 238 9.97 3.16 26.93
CA ASN A 238 11.39 3.02 26.65
C ASN A 238 11.86 4.00 25.56
N GLN A 239 11.00 4.24 24.57
CA GLN A 239 11.30 5.11 23.42
C GLN A 239 10.91 6.56 23.69
N TYR A 240 9.76 6.77 24.33
CA TYR A 240 9.22 8.09 24.61
C TYR A 240 9.13 8.34 26.11
N PRO A 241 9.40 9.58 26.56
CA PRO A 241 9.32 9.93 27.96
C PRO A 241 7.85 10.06 28.39
N VAL A 242 7.09 8.97 28.47
CA VAL A 242 5.65 9.00 28.79
C VAL A 242 5.33 8.35 30.13
N GLU A 243 4.27 8.84 30.77
CA GLU A 243 3.71 8.30 32.01
C GLU A 243 2.18 8.38 31.97
N ILE A 244 1.52 7.54 32.77
CA ILE A 244 0.08 7.68 33.04
C ILE A 244 -0.12 8.96 33.86
N ASP A 245 -0.86 9.93 33.31
CA ASP A 245 -1.12 11.22 33.97
C ASP A 245 -2.39 11.17 34.82
N GLU A 246 -3.48 10.65 34.23
CA GLU A 246 -4.78 10.63 34.88
C GLU A 246 -5.54 9.34 34.55
N ILE A 247 -6.13 8.72 35.56
CA ILE A 247 -7.18 7.72 35.42
C ILE A 247 -8.40 8.15 36.23
N GLY A 248 -9.59 7.84 35.73
CA GLY A 248 -10.78 8.17 36.48
C GLY A 248 -12.04 7.55 35.94
N THR A 249 -13.10 7.71 36.73
CA THR A 249 -14.46 7.33 36.35
C THR A 249 -15.41 8.45 36.71
N SER A 250 -16.48 8.61 35.93
CA SER A 250 -17.58 9.53 36.22
C SER A 250 -18.92 8.85 35.99
N GLY A 251 -19.98 9.35 36.62
CA GLY A 251 -21.31 8.72 36.63
C GLY A 251 -21.58 7.86 37.87
N ILE A 252 -22.68 7.12 37.87
CA ILE A 252 -23.05 6.24 38.98
C ILE A 252 -22.41 4.88 38.73
N ASN A 253 -21.26 4.62 39.34
CA ASN A 253 -20.64 3.31 39.33
C ASN A 253 -20.97 2.58 40.63
N VAL A 254 -21.61 1.42 40.53
CA VAL A 254 -21.94 0.58 41.69
C VAL A 254 -20.75 -0.33 42.08
N SER A 255 -19.71 -0.37 41.24
CA SER A 255 -18.43 -1.05 41.49
C SER A 255 -17.36 -0.08 42.00
N LEU A 256 -16.38 -0.62 42.72
CA LEU A 256 -15.15 0.11 43.02
C LEU A 256 -14.37 0.32 41.72
N ILE A 257 -13.66 1.43 41.59
CA ILE A 257 -12.91 1.81 40.37
C ILE A 257 -11.92 0.71 39.92
N GLY A 258 -11.43 -0.17 40.81
CA GLY A 258 -10.57 -1.31 40.46
C GLY A 258 -11.24 -2.48 39.76
N ASP A 259 -12.57 -2.51 39.74
CA ASP A 259 -13.31 -3.39 38.83
C ASP A 259 -13.46 -2.76 37.44
N VAL A 260 -13.23 -1.45 37.34
CA VAL A 260 -13.59 -0.59 36.20
C VAL A 260 -12.36 -0.27 35.34
N ILE A 261 -11.21 0.03 35.94
CA ILE A 261 -9.93 0.17 35.24
C ILE A 261 -8.97 -0.84 35.86
N LYS A 262 -8.21 -1.59 35.06
CA LYS A 262 -7.20 -2.54 35.54
C LYS A 262 -5.90 -2.42 34.77
N ASN A 263 -4.79 -2.63 35.45
CA ASN A 263 -3.44 -2.69 34.87
C ASN A 263 -3.12 -1.49 33.95
N ALA A 264 -3.50 -0.26 34.35
CA ALA A 264 -3.30 0.94 33.54
C ALA A 264 -1.86 1.10 33.03
N ASP A 265 -0.87 0.72 33.83
CA ASP A 265 0.56 0.78 33.50
C ASP A 265 0.95 -0.10 32.29
N TYR A 266 0.16 -1.13 31.98
CA TYR A 266 0.41 -1.99 30.82
C TYR A 266 0.19 -1.26 29.49
N ALA A 267 -0.58 -0.16 29.49
CA ALA A 267 -0.78 0.65 28.29
C ALA A 267 0.48 1.37 27.81
N ILE A 268 1.54 1.48 28.63
CA ILE A 268 2.82 2.11 28.24
C ILE A 268 4.01 1.14 28.36
N ASP A 269 3.74 -0.14 28.61
CA ASP A 269 4.75 -1.18 28.67
C ASP A 269 5.26 -1.54 27.26
N SER A 270 6.46 -2.11 27.20
CA SER A 270 7.07 -2.67 26.01
C SER A 270 6.58 -4.09 25.65
N ASP A 271 5.91 -4.78 26.57
CA ASP A 271 5.34 -6.11 26.33
C ASP A 271 3.95 -6.00 25.68
N GLN A 272 3.89 -6.25 24.38
CA GLN A 272 2.67 -6.19 23.57
C GLN A 272 1.62 -7.27 23.91
N THR A 273 1.94 -8.22 24.80
CA THR A 273 0.95 -9.20 25.30
C THR A 273 0.15 -8.67 26.50
N ASN A 274 0.64 -7.60 27.13
CA ASN A 274 -0.02 -6.93 28.24
C ASN A 274 -1.00 -5.86 27.73
N HIS A 275 -2.07 -5.61 28.48
CA HIS A 275 -3.04 -4.56 28.18
C HIS A 275 -3.65 -3.98 29.45
N ALA A 276 -4.02 -2.70 29.39
CA ALA A 276 -4.91 -2.10 30.36
C ALA A 276 -6.35 -2.48 30.03
N THR A 277 -7.20 -2.67 31.03
CA THR A 277 -8.63 -2.90 30.83
C THR A 277 -9.41 -1.66 31.26
N LEU A 278 -10.25 -1.12 30.38
CA LEU A 278 -11.22 -0.06 30.65
C LEU A 278 -12.64 -0.62 30.50
N ASN A 279 -13.23 -1.00 31.62
CA ASN A 279 -14.67 -1.28 31.71
C ASN A 279 -15.43 0.02 31.99
N ALA A 280 -16.68 0.09 31.58
CA ALA A 280 -17.58 1.19 31.90
C ALA A 280 -18.70 0.74 32.87
N GLY A 281 -18.33 -0.04 33.90
CA GLY A 281 -19.20 -0.49 34.99
C GLY A 281 -19.65 -1.97 34.92
N ALA A 282 -19.98 -2.55 36.07
CA ALA A 282 -20.37 -3.95 36.21
C ALA A 282 -21.69 -4.31 35.48
N ILE A 283 -21.86 -5.59 35.17
CA ILE A 283 -23.06 -6.19 34.57
C ILE A 283 -24.26 -5.97 35.52
N GLY A 284 -25.01 -4.87 35.34
CA GLY A 284 -26.14 -4.52 36.21
C GLY A 284 -26.87 -3.24 35.81
N VAL A 285 -27.91 -3.40 34.99
CA VAL A 285 -29.07 -2.51 34.70
C VAL A 285 -29.00 -1.02 35.10
N GLY A 286 -28.92 -0.12 34.09
CA GLY A 286 -29.66 1.16 34.12
C GLY A 286 -28.93 2.48 34.40
N VAL A 287 -27.59 2.52 34.50
CA VAL A 287 -26.84 3.75 34.81
C VAL A 287 -25.77 4.06 33.78
N ALA A 288 -25.56 5.36 33.49
CA ALA A 288 -24.47 5.82 32.64
C ALA A 288 -23.18 5.94 33.46
N ALA A 289 -22.07 5.46 32.89
CA ALA A 289 -20.75 5.53 33.50
C ALA A 289 -19.68 5.76 32.43
N THR A 290 -18.66 6.54 32.75
CA THR A 290 -17.52 6.81 31.87
C THR A 290 -16.24 6.46 32.60
N SER A 291 -15.29 5.81 31.92
CA SER A 291 -13.92 5.61 32.38
C SER A 291 -12.94 6.26 31.42
N TYR A 292 -11.80 6.71 31.92
CA TYR A 292 -10.76 7.30 31.08
C TYR A 292 -9.35 6.99 31.59
N LEU A 293 -8.41 6.94 30.65
CA LEU A 293 -6.98 6.73 30.84
C LEU A 293 -6.24 7.78 29.99
N SER A 294 -5.32 8.51 30.61
CA SER A 294 -4.53 9.54 29.94
C SER A 294 -3.03 9.25 30.02
N ILE A 295 -2.36 9.38 28.88
CA ILE A 295 -0.91 9.17 28.75
C ILE A 295 -0.28 10.47 28.32
N LYS A 296 0.72 10.92 29.08
CA LYS A 296 1.34 12.24 28.89
C LYS A 296 2.85 12.17 28.81
N LYS A 297 3.40 12.99 27.93
CA LYS A 297 4.83 13.21 27.75
C LYS A 297 5.40 14.04 28.91
N GLN A 298 6.53 13.58 29.41
CA GLN A 298 7.29 14.14 30.51
C GLN A 298 8.51 14.90 29.98
N SER A 299 9.03 15.81 30.80
CA SER A 299 10.18 16.63 30.43
C SER A 299 11.43 15.77 30.23
N ASP A 300 12.13 15.99 29.13
CA ASP A 300 13.39 15.33 28.84
C ASP A 300 14.47 15.76 29.84
N TYR A 301 15.20 14.80 30.42
CA TYR A 301 16.21 15.05 31.46
C TYR A 301 17.36 15.95 30.96
N ALA A 302 17.77 15.83 29.70
CA ALA A 302 18.91 16.58 29.17
C ALA A 302 18.54 18.05 28.88
N THR A 303 17.30 18.30 28.44
CA THR A 303 16.86 19.64 28.02
C THR A 303 15.94 20.36 29.01
N GLY A 304 15.26 19.62 29.89
CA GLY A 304 14.22 20.14 30.78
C GLY A 304 12.93 20.56 30.07
N LEU A 305 12.76 20.20 28.79
CA LEU A 305 11.62 20.59 27.96
C LEU A 305 10.74 19.39 27.62
N ILE A 306 9.44 19.64 27.46
CA ILE A 306 8.51 18.72 26.83
C ILE A 306 8.43 19.12 25.36
N THR A 307 8.85 18.25 24.45
CA THR A 307 8.67 18.46 23.00
C THR A 307 7.32 17.89 22.59
N PRO A 308 6.30 18.69 22.23
CA PRO A 308 5.00 18.16 21.82
C PRO A 308 5.10 17.33 20.54
N PHE A 309 4.14 16.45 20.34
CA PHE A 309 3.87 15.87 19.03
C PHE A 309 3.32 16.96 18.10
N ALA A 310 3.77 16.93 16.84
CA ALA A 310 3.40 17.94 15.86
C ALA A 310 1.92 17.82 15.45
N ALA A 311 1.30 18.93 15.07
CA ALA A 311 0.01 18.91 14.38
C ALA A 311 0.08 18.12 13.06
N GLY A 312 -1.05 17.59 12.60
CA GLY A 312 -1.14 16.78 11.38
C GLY A 312 -0.70 15.33 11.58
N THR A 313 -0.48 14.88 12.81
CA THR A 313 -0.24 13.46 13.12
C THR A 313 -1.52 12.80 13.58
N TYR A 314 -1.66 11.51 13.29
CA TYR A 314 -2.68 10.66 13.90
C TYR A 314 -2.36 10.46 15.38
N ALA A 315 -3.33 10.67 16.26
CA ALA A 315 -3.23 10.41 17.69
C ALA A 315 -4.30 9.39 18.11
N GLY A 316 -3.89 8.30 18.75
CA GLY A 316 -4.83 7.25 19.10
C GLY A 316 -4.31 6.20 20.05
N PHE A 317 -5.08 5.11 20.16
CA PHE A 317 -4.75 3.89 20.90
C PHE A 317 -5.05 2.67 20.04
N ASN A 318 -4.22 1.65 20.17
CA ASN A 318 -4.56 0.30 19.76
C ASN A 318 -5.44 -0.34 20.85
N VAL A 319 -6.64 -0.78 20.47
CA VAL A 319 -7.66 -1.29 21.40
C VAL A 319 -8.21 -2.64 20.92
N THR A 320 -8.47 -3.54 21.85
CA THR A 320 -9.12 -4.83 21.61
C THR A 320 -10.45 -4.88 22.35
N LEU A 321 -11.53 -5.24 21.65
CA LEU A 321 -12.87 -5.35 22.26
C LEU A 321 -13.21 -6.81 22.57
N ALA A 322 -13.09 -7.24 23.81
CA ALA A 322 -13.39 -8.61 24.20
C ALA A 322 -14.90 -8.78 24.54
N ASN A 323 -15.58 -9.67 23.80
CA ASN A 323 -16.95 -10.13 24.05
C ASN A 323 -18.09 -9.12 23.79
N LEU A 324 -18.03 -8.37 22.69
CA LEU A 324 -19.07 -7.39 22.35
C LEU A 324 -20.37 -8.04 21.82
N LEU A 325 -21.53 -7.55 22.28
CA LEU A 325 -22.86 -8.05 21.90
C LEU A 325 -23.73 -7.05 21.10
N GLU A 326 -23.34 -5.77 21.01
CA GLU A 326 -24.14 -4.70 20.39
C GLU A 326 -23.32 -3.84 19.41
N VAL A 327 -23.98 -3.36 18.34
CA VAL A 327 -23.45 -2.43 17.33
C VAL A 327 -23.48 -0.99 17.89
N GLY A 328 -22.51 -0.13 17.52
CA GLY A 328 -22.46 1.28 17.95
C GLY A 328 -21.67 1.52 19.25
N VAL A 329 -20.85 0.55 19.66
CA VAL A 329 -19.99 0.66 20.85
C VAL A 329 -18.78 1.57 20.60
N LEU A 330 -18.34 1.71 19.37
CA LEU A 330 -17.18 2.55 19.05
C LEU A 330 -17.47 4.03 19.16
N ASP A 331 -18.71 4.45 18.93
CA ASP A 331 -19.20 5.81 19.18
C ASP A 331 -19.00 6.23 20.64
N ASN A 332 -18.77 5.26 21.53
CA ASN A 332 -18.54 5.49 22.94
C ASN A 332 -17.07 5.54 23.35
N ILE A 333 -16.13 5.31 22.42
CA ILE A 333 -14.68 5.46 22.63
C ILE A 333 -14.25 6.78 22.02
N ILE A 334 -13.89 7.73 22.89
CA ILE A 334 -13.49 9.08 22.50
C ILE A 334 -12.00 9.23 22.78
N ILE A 335 -11.24 9.66 21.77
CA ILE A 335 -9.86 10.09 21.92
C ILE A 335 -9.82 11.60 22.06
N THR A 336 -9.06 12.10 23.03
CA THR A 336 -8.88 13.54 23.26
C THR A 336 -7.39 13.85 23.41
N THR A 337 -6.93 14.92 22.79
CA THR A 337 -5.54 15.40 22.91
C THR A 337 -5.47 16.64 23.80
N TYR A 338 -4.37 16.79 24.54
CA TYR A 338 -4.09 17.96 25.38
C TYR A 338 -2.67 18.48 25.11
N LEU A 339 -2.47 19.77 25.40
CA LEU A 339 -1.15 20.42 25.42
C LEU A 339 -1.03 21.19 26.73
N GLY A 340 -0.08 20.81 27.59
CA GLY A 340 0.13 21.49 28.87
C GLY A 340 -1.13 21.50 29.76
N ASN A 341 -1.88 20.39 29.80
CA ASN A 341 -3.18 20.20 30.45
C ASN A 341 -4.37 20.95 29.82
N ALA A 342 -4.17 21.73 28.76
CA ALA A 342 -5.25 22.37 28.02
C ALA A 342 -5.76 21.45 26.91
N LYS A 343 -7.06 21.13 26.92
CA LYS A 343 -7.69 20.33 25.85
C LYS A 343 -7.48 21.00 24.50
N GLN A 344 -6.95 20.25 23.54
CA GLN A 344 -6.76 20.69 22.15
C GLN A 344 -7.96 20.25 21.31
N GLU A 345 -8.07 18.94 21.06
CA GLU A 345 -9.02 18.38 20.10
C GLU A 345 -9.61 17.07 20.63
N SER A 346 -10.72 16.64 20.03
CA SER A 346 -11.39 15.39 20.38
C SER A 346 -11.95 14.74 19.13
N SER A 347 -11.91 13.41 19.08
CA SER A 347 -12.63 12.65 18.07
C SER A 347 -14.13 12.71 18.38
N ASP A 348 -14.91 13.51 17.66
CA ASP A 348 -16.37 13.58 17.84
C ASP A 348 -17.07 12.39 17.15
N THR A 349 -18.19 11.94 17.73
CA THR A 349 -18.90 10.67 17.47
C THR A 349 -19.67 10.58 16.15
N SER A 350 -19.34 11.39 15.13
CA SER A 350 -20.11 11.40 13.88
C SER A 350 -19.35 11.76 12.59
N SER A 351 -18.04 12.02 12.63
CA SER A 351 -17.32 12.41 11.40
C SER A 351 -15.79 12.32 11.43
N ASN A 352 -15.16 12.25 12.60
CA ASN A 352 -13.69 12.40 12.71
C ASN A 352 -12.98 11.12 13.19
N LEU A 353 -13.73 10.05 13.48
CA LEU A 353 -13.16 8.76 13.78
C LEU A 353 -12.95 8.01 12.46
N ILE A 354 -11.79 7.36 12.35
CA ILE A 354 -11.63 6.24 11.42
C ILE A 354 -12.57 5.14 11.91
N ASP A 355 -13.81 5.22 11.47
CA ASP A 355 -14.88 4.33 11.89
C ASP A 355 -14.72 3.00 11.18
N VAL A 356 -14.85 1.91 11.95
CA VAL A 356 -14.79 0.53 11.48
C VAL A 356 -15.86 -0.21 12.26
N PRO A 357 -16.99 -0.63 11.67
CA PRO A 357 -18.01 -1.37 12.40
C PRO A 357 -17.41 -2.71 12.86
N LEU A 358 -17.45 -2.96 14.18
CA LEU A 358 -17.00 -4.22 14.76
C LEU A 358 -18.18 -5.15 15.01
N LEU A 359 -18.07 -6.37 14.48
CA LEU A 359 -18.77 -7.56 14.97
C LEU A 359 -17.69 -8.62 15.23
N GLY A 360 -17.38 -8.87 16.51
CA GLY A 360 -16.35 -9.84 16.95
C GLY A 360 -15.24 -9.23 17.81
N ALA A 361 -14.46 -10.09 18.47
CA ALA A 361 -13.29 -9.66 19.24
C ALA A 361 -12.13 -9.37 18.29
N ALA A 362 -11.92 -8.09 17.97
CA ALA A 362 -10.87 -7.64 17.08
C ALA A 362 -10.07 -6.48 17.69
N THR A 363 -8.78 -6.48 17.40
CA THR A 363 -7.82 -5.42 17.74
C THR A 363 -7.84 -4.38 16.62
N GLN A 364 -7.83 -3.10 16.98
CA GLN A 364 -7.88 -2.02 16.00
C GLN A 364 -7.26 -0.74 16.53
N ASN A 365 -6.83 0.12 15.62
CA ASN A 365 -6.36 1.46 15.93
C ASN A 365 -7.55 2.41 16.00
N LYS A 366 -7.68 3.18 17.10
CA LYS A 366 -8.71 4.20 17.29
C LYS A 366 -8.12 5.55 17.66
N GLY A 367 -8.53 6.58 16.94
CA GLY A 367 -7.88 7.88 16.95
C GLY A 367 -8.38 8.76 15.82
N PHE A 368 -7.73 9.91 15.68
CA PHE A 368 -8.04 10.91 14.67
C PHE A 368 -6.78 11.68 14.29
N ILE A 369 -6.84 12.39 13.17
CA ILE A 369 -5.75 13.22 12.67
C ILE A 369 -5.87 14.59 13.32
N THR A 370 -4.85 14.98 14.07
CA THR A 370 -4.82 16.23 14.83
C THR A 370 -4.57 17.43 13.93
N THR A 371 -5.15 18.58 14.25
CA THR A 371 -4.82 19.87 13.62
C THR A 371 -3.98 20.78 14.52
N LEU A 372 -3.82 20.42 15.80
CA LEU A 372 -3.03 21.13 16.81
C LEU A 372 -1.97 20.21 17.44
N GLU A 373 -0.90 20.81 17.95
CA GLU A 373 0.16 20.11 18.69
C GLU A 373 -0.36 19.59 20.04
N TYR A 374 0.19 18.47 20.52
CA TYR A 374 -0.24 17.83 21.77
C TYR A 374 0.89 17.11 22.51
N ASP A 375 0.79 17.01 23.82
CA ASP A 375 1.72 16.26 24.68
C ASP A 375 1.03 15.14 25.49
N GLU A 376 -0.29 15.01 25.38
CA GLU A 376 -1.09 14.01 26.08
C GLU A 376 -2.20 13.46 25.18
N ILE A 377 -2.40 12.14 25.22
CA ILE A 377 -3.49 11.44 24.54
C ILE A 377 -4.34 10.74 25.61
N ARG A 378 -5.64 11.00 25.60
CA ARG A 378 -6.62 10.41 26.52
C ARG A 378 -7.61 9.55 25.77
N ILE A 379 -7.81 8.32 26.23
CA ILE A 379 -8.92 7.47 25.81
C ILE A 379 -10.03 7.54 26.86
N THR A 380 -11.25 7.74 26.40
CA THR A 380 -12.46 7.81 27.22
C THR A 380 -13.48 6.79 26.72
N VAL A 381 -13.97 5.91 27.58
CA VAL A 381 -14.99 4.90 27.27
C VAL A 381 -16.27 5.23 28.04
N SER A 382 -17.36 5.51 27.32
CA SER A 382 -18.64 5.92 27.92
C SER A 382 -19.74 4.87 27.74
N LYS A 383 -20.40 4.44 28.80
CA LYS A 383 -21.56 3.55 28.72
C LYS A 383 -22.88 4.33 28.79
N PRO A 384 -23.62 4.45 27.68
CA PRO A 384 -25.02 4.84 27.70
C PRO A 384 -25.90 3.91 28.56
N ILE A 385 -27.05 4.43 29.01
CA ILE A 385 -28.05 3.64 29.74
C ILE A 385 -28.64 2.58 28.81
N GLY A 386 -28.62 1.31 29.26
CA GLY A 386 -29.31 0.21 28.58
C GLY A 386 -28.45 -0.61 27.62
N ILE A 387 -27.21 -0.20 27.35
CA ILE A 387 -26.28 -0.96 26.50
C ILE A 387 -25.31 -1.82 27.33
N THR A 388 -24.94 -2.99 26.81
CA THR A 388 -23.90 -3.83 27.43
C THR A 388 -22.62 -3.72 26.63
N LEU A 389 -21.73 -2.84 27.10
CA LEU A 389 -20.35 -2.80 26.63
C LEU A 389 -19.59 -4.03 27.17
N GLY A 390 -18.90 -4.72 26.26
CA GLY A 390 -17.90 -5.74 26.61
C GLY A 390 -16.66 -5.09 27.23
N GLU A 391 -15.61 -5.90 27.43
CA GLU A 391 -14.35 -5.42 27.98
C GLU A 391 -13.55 -4.66 26.90
N VAL A 392 -13.16 -3.41 27.17
CA VAL A 392 -12.25 -2.65 26.30
C VAL A 392 -10.83 -2.81 26.81
N GLN A 393 -9.99 -3.49 26.05
CA GLN A 393 -8.57 -3.63 26.32
C GLN A 393 -7.82 -2.53 25.56
N VAL A 394 -7.01 -1.76 26.26
CA VAL A 394 -6.14 -0.71 25.72
C VAL A 394 -4.73 -1.25 25.73
N ASN A 395 -4.21 -1.59 24.56
CA ASN A 395 -2.92 -2.26 24.42
C ASN A 395 -1.79 -1.24 24.53
N TYR A 396 -1.82 -0.18 23.71
CA TYR A 396 -0.84 0.91 23.74
C TYR A 396 -1.33 2.14 22.97
N PRO A 397 -0.84 3.35 23.31
CA PRO A 397 -1.00 4.55 22.50
C PRO A 397 -0.22 4.45 21.18
N ILE A 398 -0.74 5.08 20.13
CA ILE A 398 -0.17 5.08 18.78
C ILE A 398 -0.15 6.48 18.19
N ILE A 399 0.88 6.74 17.38
CA ILE A 399 1.04 7.95 16.59
C ILE A 399 1.45 7.60 15.17
N LYS A 400 0.96 8.34 14.18
CA LYS A 400 1.39 8.22 12.78
C LYS A 400 1.62 9.59 12.18
N LYS A 401 2.75 9.77 11.49
CA LYS A 401 3.04 10.98 10.73
C LYS A 401 2.66 10.74 9.27
N TYR A 402 1.89 11.64 8.68
CA TYR A 402 1.56 11.58 7.25
C TYR A 402 2.59 12.33 6.41
N CYS A 403 2.99 11.74 5.29
CA CYS A 403 3.89 12.30 4.31
C CYS A 403 3.37 11.97 2.91
N SER A 404 3.19 13.01 2.09
CA SER A 404 2.85 12.87 0.68
C SER A 404 4.00 12.24 -0.10
N ASN A 405 3.66 11.31 -1.00
CA ASN A 405 4.59 10.66 -1.92
C ASN A 405 4.12 10.76 -3.39
N THR A 406 3.09 11.58 -3.70
CA THR A 406 2.43 11.63 -5.02
C THR A 406 3.30 12.14 -6.15
N ASP A 407 4.36 12.90 -5.86
CA ASP A 407 5.31 13.38 -6.87
C ASP A 407 6.19 12.27 -7.46
N THR A 408 6.11 11.04 -6.93
CA THR A 408 6.91 9.89 -7.39
C THR A 408 6.12 8.82 -8.15
N SER A 409 4.80 8.99 -8.31
CA SER A 409 3.95 7.99 -8.98
C SER A 409 4.41 7.76 -10.42
N ASN A 410 4.73 6.51 -10.76
CA ASN A 410 5.15 6.21 -12.12
C ASN A 410 3.95 6.22 -13.07
N CYS A 411 4.14 6.86 -14.22
CA CYS A 411 3.13 6.84 -15.27
C CYS A 411 2.83 5.41 -15.72
N ASN A 412 1.54 5.11 -15.87
CA ASN A 412 1.02 3.85 -16.41
C ASN A 412 1.44 2.60 -15.64
N ILE A 413 1.88 2.74 -14.38
CA ILE A 413 2.17 1.61 -13.49
C ILE A 413 1.08 1.55 -12.42
N GLN A 414 0.51 0.36 -12.23
CA GLN A 414 -0.39 0.11 -11.11
C GLN A 414 0.42 0.00 -9.82
N GLU A 415 0.22 0.97 -8.93
CA GLU A 415 0.89 1.04 -7.64
C GLU A 415 -0.11 0.66 -6.53
N PRO A 416 0.31 -0.16 -5.56
CA PRO A 416 -0.55 -0.48 -4.43
C PRO A 416 -0.70 0.78 -3.56
N TRP A 417 -1.93 1.08 -3.16
CA TRP A 417 -2.24 2.26 -2.37
C TRP A 417 -2.17 1.89 -0.88
N THR A 418 -0.93 1.75 -0.40
CA THR A 418 -0.60 1.25 0.95
C THR A 418 -0.13 2.36 1.86
N ASN A 419 -0.26 2.15 3.17
CA ASN A 419 0.20 3.13 4.15
C ASN A 419 1.71 3.37 4.04
N THR A 420 2.57 2.39 3.80
CA THR A 420 4.02 2.65 3.65
C THR A 420 4.31 3.65 2.51
N SER A 421 3.56 3.56 1.41
CA SER A 421 3.83 4.31 0.19
C SER A 421 3.00 5.58 0.05
N TYR A 422 1.87 5.70 0.73
CA TYR A 422 0.93 6.80 0.61
C TYR A 422 0.34 7.16 1.97
N PRO A 423 -0.01 8.43 2.24
CA PRO A 423 -0.64 8.85 3.49
C PRO A 423 -2.12 8.44 3.54
N VAL A 424 -2.40 7.15 3.32
CA VAL A 424 -3.75 6.59 3.27
C VAL A 424 -4.22 6.04 4.60
N GLU A 425 -5.53 6.06 4.77
CA GLU A 425 -6.28 5.45 5.86
C GLU A 425 -7.51 4.71 5.34
N VAL A 426 -7.93 3.69 6.08
CA VAL A 426 -9.19 3.01 5.79
C VAL A 426 -10.33 3.80 6.43
N TYR A 427 -11.49 3.87 5.78
CA TYR A 427 -12.68 4.54 6.27
C TYR A 427 -13.93 3.71 5.99
N THR A 428 -14.90 3.68 6.91
CA THR A 428 -16.19 3.00 6.66
C THR A 428 -17.35 3.96 7.00
N PRO A 429 -17.96 4.63 6.01
CA PRO A 429 -18.82 5.79 6.25
C PRO A 429 -20.09 5.50 7.04
N ASN A 430 -20.79 4.40 6.77
CA ASN A 430 -22.01 3.98 7.46
C ASN A 430 -22.49 2.64 6.87
N THR A 431 -22.36 1.54 7.62
CA THR A 431 -23.03 0.27 7.29
C THR A 431 -24.51 0.37 7.63
N SER A 432 -25.35 0.78 6.68
CA SER A 432 -26.79 0.85 6.91
C SER A 432 -27.40 -0.56 6.90
N GLY A 433 -27.86 -1.02 8.06
CA GLY A 433 -28.63 -2.26 8.21
C GLY A 433 -28.15 -3.11 9.39
N LEU A 434 -29.07 -3.87 9.99
CA LEU A 434 -28.72 -4.85 11.01
C LEU A 434 -27.92 -5.97 10.32
N LEU A 435 -26.58 -5.85 10.33
CA LEU A 435 -25.70 -6.98 10.05
C LEU A 435 -26.16 -8.11 10.98
N GLY A 436 -26.69 -9.18 10.40
CA GLY A 436 -27.19 -10.31 11.16
C GLY A 436 -26.09 -10.89 12.06
N VAL A 437 -26.49 -11.54 13.16
CA VAL A 437 -25.57 -12.28 14.04
C VAL A 437 -24.79 -13.30 13.19
N GLY A 438 -23.47 -13.13 13.06
CA GLY A 438 -22.58 -13.99 12.27
C GLY A 438 -21.99 -13.39 10.98
N ASN A 439 -22.02 -12.06 10.79
CA ASN A 439 -21.21 -11.37 9.77
C ASN A 439 -19.93 -10.85 10.44
N ASP A 440 -18.78 -11.39 10.08
CA ASP A 440 -17.48 -11.00 10.64
C ASP A 440 -16.68 -10.25 9.57
N ILE A 441 -16.31 -8.98 9.85
CA ILE A 441 -15.26 -8.27 9.12
C ILE A 441 -14.00 -8.39 9.98
N THR A 442 -12.94 -8.97 9.43
CA THR A 442 -11.68 -9.16 10.16
C THR A 442 -10.50 -8.59 9.40
N ASN A 443 -9.54 -8.05 10.15
CA ASN A 443 -8.28 -7.48 9.66
C ASN A 443 -8.47 -6.42 8.55
N LEU A 444 -9.37 -5.46 8.76
CA LEU A 444 -9.76 -4.48 7.74
C LEU A 444 -8.57 -3.59 7.31
N GLU A 445 -7.68 -3.28 8.25
CA GLU A 445 -6.43 -2.54 8.05
C GLU A 445 -5.49 -3.19 7.03
N ASN A 446 -5.64 -4.48 6.74
CA ASN A 446 -4.81 -5.18 5.75
C ASN A 446 -5.02 -4.67 4.31
N ILE A 447 -6.12 -3.96 4.02
CA ILE A 447 -6.39 -3.39 2.68
C ILE A 447 -5.32 -2.35 2.27
N ILE A 448 -4.69 -1.72 3.25
CA ILE A 448 -3.60 -0.75 3.04
C ILE A 448 -2.24 -1.33 3.47
N SER A 449 -2.12 -2.65 3.64
CA SER A 449 -0.86 -3.34 3.95
C SER A 449 0.05 -3.44 2.73
N GLU A 450 1.36 -3.37 2.94
CA GLU A 450 2.37 -3.68 1.92
C GLU A 450 2.50 -5.19 1.62
N SER A 451 1.98 -6.04 2.50
CA SER A 451 2.01 -7.48 2.33
C SER A 451 1.07 -7.95 1.23
N THR A 452 1.62 -8.63 0.23
CA THR A 452 0.83 -9.22 -0.87
C THR A 452 -0.07 -10.39 -0.46
N THR A 453 0.08 -10.89 0.77
CA THR A 453 -0.66 -12.04 1.31
C THR A 453 -1.71 -11.65 2.34
N ASP A 454 -1.63 -10.44 2.89
CA ASP A 454 -2.58 -9.97 3.89
C ASP A 454 -3.89 -9.61 3.21
N TYR A 455 -5.00 -9.80 3.92
CA TYR A 455 -6.33 -9.46 3.43
C TYR A 455 -7.26 -9.11 4.58
N ALA A 456 -8.23 -8.26 4.28
CA ALA A 456 -9.46 -8.15 5.04
C ALA A 456 -10.40 -9.28 4.63
N GLU A 457 -11.03 -9.95 5.59
CA GLU A 457 -12.02 -10.99 5.33
C GLU A 457 -13.41 -10.52 5.72
N LEU A 458 -14.37 -10.67 4.81
CA LEU A 458 -15.76 -10.26 4.94
C LEU A 458 -16.66 -11.48 4.84
N GLY A 459 -17.28 -11.88 5.95
CA GLY A 459 -18.35 -12.87 5.97
C GLY A 459 -19.71 -12.23 5.73
N LEU A 460 -20.33 -12.46 4.56
CA LEU A 460 -21.63 -11.86 4.18
C LEU A 460 -22.80 -12.86 4.38
N ASN A 461 -23.15 -13.12 5.65
CA ASN A 461 -24.38 -13.76 6.11
C ASN A 461 -25.52 -12.73 6.33
N VAL A 462 -25.97 -12.06 5.27
CA VAL A 462 -26.96 -10.98 5.36
C VAL A 462 -28.39 -11.49 5.65
N SER A 463 -29.03 -10.99 6.71
CA SER A 463 -30.42 -11.37 7.08
C SER A 463 -31.46 -10.33 6.64
N LEU A 464 -31.05 -9.12 6.28
CA LEU A 464 -31.89 -7.98 5.84
C LEU A 464 -31.03 -7.13 4.88
N ALA A 465 -31.66 -6.46 3.89
CA ALA A 465 -30.96 -5.65 2.89
C ALA A 465 -30.09 -4.58 3.55
N SER A 466 -28.78 -4.83 3.59
CA SER A 466 -27.76 -3.91 4.11
C SER A 466 -26.70 -3.64 3.06
N ASP A 467 -26.19 -2.41 3.08
CA ASP A 467 -25.05 -1.96 2.30
C ASP A 467 -23.81 -1.97 3.19
N LEU A 468 -22.73 -2.60 2.72
CA LEU A 468 -21.41 -2.53 3.33
C LEU A 468 -20.50 -1.71 2.43
N GLU A 469 -19.90 -0.64 2.96
CA GLU A 469 -19.02 0.25 2.22
C GLU A 469 -17.69 0.41 2.97
N ILE A 470 -16.58 0.20 2.24
CA ILE A 470 -15.21 0.31 2.72
C ILE A 470 -14.46 1.24 1.79
N GLY A 471 -13.86 2.29 2.34
CA GLY A 471 -13.06 3.29 1.66
C GLY A 471 -11.59 3.24 2.04
N VAL A 472 -10.75 3.63 1.09
CA VAL A 472 -9.36 4.03 1.32
C VAL A 472 -9.27 5.47 0.88
N TYR A 473 -8.92 6.37 1.79
CA TYR A 473 -8.76 7.80 1.51
C TYR A 473 -7.34 8.25 1.79
N ASP A 474 -6.86 9.18 0.99
CA ASP A 474 -5.60 9.86 1.20
C ASP A 474 -5.83 11.11 2.06
N VAL A 475 -5.03 11.24 3.12
CA VAL A 475 -5.16 12.29 4.12
C VAL A 475 -4.66 13.65 3.61
N LEU A 476 -3.71 13.65 2.68
CA LEU A 476 -2.96 14.85 2.29
C LEU A 476 -3.21 15.25 0.84
N ASP A 477 -3.37 14.26 -0.04
CA ASP A 477 -3.26 14.43 -1.48
C ASP A 477 -4.60 14.28 -2.21
N ASN A 478 -4.75 15.03 -3.30
CA ASN A 478 -5.84 14.87 -4.26
C ASN A 478 -5.28 14.38 -5.59
N TYR A 479 -5.95 13.41 -6.19
CA TYR A 479 -5.58 12.82 -7.47
C TYR A 479 -6.38 13.47 -8.59
N THR A 480 -5.68 14.01 -9.58
CA THR A 480 -6.27 14.72 -10.72
C THR A 480 -6.00 14.00 -12.03
N GLY A 481 -6.82 14.28 -13.05
CA GLY A 481 -6.69 13.67 -14.37
C GLY A 481 -7.14 12.20 -14.41
N ALA A 482 -6.80 11.52 -15.49
CA ALA A 482 -7.17 10.13 -15.69
C ALA A 482 -6.37 9.22 -14.74
N ASN A 483 -7.07 8.50 -13.87
CA ASN A 483 -6.48 7.48 -13.00
C ASN A 483 -7.31 6.21 -13.09
N PHE A 484 -6.68 5.05 -12.95
CA PHE A 484 -7.38 3.78 -12.81
C PHE A 484 -7.24 3.28 -11.38
N VAL A 485 -8.36 3.09 -10.71
CA VAL A 485 -8.43 2.83 -9.27
C VAL A 485 -9.28 1.61 -8.96
N GLY A 486 -8.96 0.91 -7.87
CA GLY A 486 -9.76 -0.23 -7.47
C GLY A 486 -9.16 -1.09 -6.35
N PHE A 487 -9.61 -2.35 -6.30
CA PHE A 487 -9.27 -3.33 -5.28
C PHE A 487 -8.95 -4.71 -5.87
N ASP A 488 -8.05 -5.45 -5.23
CA ASP A 488 -7.87 -6.89 -5.46
C ASP A 488 -8.73 -7.69 -4.47
N ILE A 489 -9.63 -8.53 -4.99
CA ILE A 489 -10.56 -9.33 -4.20
C ILE A 489 -10.46 -10.83 -4.52
N GLU A 490 -10.88 -11.69 -3.61
CA GLU A 490 -11.05 -13.14 -3.83
C GLU A 490 -12.37 -13.58 -3.19
N VAL A 491 -13.10 -14.46 -3.87
CA VAL A 491 -14.38 -14.98 -3.37
C VAL A 491 -14.26 -16.50 -3.22
N ALA A 492 -14.46 -16.98 -1.99
CA ALA A 492 -14.22 -18.39 -1.65
C ALA A 492 -15.29 -19.35 -2.19
N SER A 493 -16.54 -18.89 -2.38
CA SER A 493 -17.63 -19.70 -2.93
C SER A 493 -18.63 -18.85 -3.69
N ILE A 494 -19.07 -19.31 -4.87
CA ILE A 494 -20.05 -18.60 -5.69
C ILE A 494 -21.37 -19.34 -5.61
N ALA A 495 -22.21 -18.92 -4.67
CA ALA A 495 -23.60 -19.35 -4.65
C ALA A 495 -24.47 -18.50 -5.60
N ASP A 496 -24.05 -17.27 -5.91
CA ASP A 496 -24.78 -16.35 -6.78
C ASP A 496 -23.90 -15.76 -7.89
N VAL A 497 -24.26 -16.10 -9.13
CA VAL A 497 -23.70 -15.60 -10.38
C VAL A 497 -23.93 -14.10 -10.57
N ASN A 498 -24.84 -13.49 -9.81
CA ASN A 498 -25.15 -12.06 -9.88
C ASN A 498 -24.47 -11.22 -8.80
N LEU A 499 -23.59 -11.80 -7.97
CA LEU A 499 -22.91 -11.06 -6.90
C LEU A 499 -22.19 -9.80 -7.40
N LEU A 500 -21.58 -9.85 -8.57
CA LEU A 500 -20.80 -8.73 -9.09
C LEU A 500 -21.69 -7.51 -9.41
N ASN A 501 -22.96 -7.73 -9.80
CA ASN A 501 -23.91 -6.64 -10.05
C ASN A 501 -24.26 -5.86 -8.77
N ASN A 502 -23.95 -6.44 -7.62
CA ASN A 502 -24.18 -5.87 -6.31
C ASN A 502 -22.92 -5.18 -5.75
N ILE A 503 -21.78 -5.23 -6.46
CA ILE A 503 -20.55 -4.53 -6.10
C ILE A 503 -20.47 -3.23 -6.93
N SER A 504 -20.13 -2.14 -6.27
CA SER A 504 -19.84 -0.84 -6.90
C SER A 504 -18.54 -0.26 -6.33
N ILE A 505 -17.69 0.33 -7.17
CA ILE A 505 -16.55 1.14 -6.73
C ILE A 505 -16.85 2.60 -7.06
N SER A 506 -16.57 3.49 -6.12
CA SER A 506 -16.80 4.92 -6.27
C SER A 506 -15.61 5.74 -5.81
N THR A 507 -15.40 6.90 -6.43
CA THR A 507 -14.43 7.89 -5.96
C THR A 507 -15.14 9.02 -5.21
N TYR A 508 -14.48 9.60 -4.20
CA TYR A 508 -15.00 10.69 -3.38
C TYR A 508 -13.99 11.82 -3.23
N LYS A 509 -14.46 12.99 -2.79
CA LYS A 509 -13.67 14.19 -2.47
C LYS A 509 -14.12 14.84 -1.15
N ASP A 510 -13.23 15.62 -0.56
CA ASP A 510 -13.44 16.52 0.60
C ASP A 510 -13.67 15.75 1.91
N GLY A 511 -12.77 14.79 2.19
CA GLY A 511 -12.85 13.99 3.41
C GLY A 511 -14.17 13.23 3.46
N SER A 512 -14.43 12.47 2.39
CA SER A 512 -15.48 11.45 2.36
C SER A 512 -16.93 11.91 2.14
N ASN A 513 -17.18 13.19 1.83
CA ASN A 513 -18.56 13.71 1.76
C ASN A 513 -19.12 13.93 0.35
N THR A 514 -18.27 14.04 -0.67
CA THR A 514 -18.70 14.34 -2.05
C THR A 514 -18.45 13.16 -2.96
N LEU A 515 -19.50 12.48 -3.43
CA LEU A 515 -19.39 11.45 -4.46
C LEU A 515 -18.95 12.07 -5.79
N VAL A 516 -17.93 11.49 -6.43
CA VAL A 516 -17.33 11.99 -7.66
C VAL A 516 -17.75 11.14 -8.86
N GLU A 517 -17.29 9.89 -8.93
CA GLU A 517 -17.60 8.94 -10.00
C GLU A 517 -17.94 7.56 -9.42
N THR A 518 -18.76 6.76 -10.11
CA THR A 518 -19.13 5.41 -9.69
C THR A 518 -19.13 4.46 -10.88
N ALA A 519 -18.58 3.27 -10.68
CA ALA A 519 -18.75 2.10 -11.54
C ALA A 519 -19.45 0.97 -10.78
N SER A 520 -20.17 0.09 -11.49
CA SER A 520 -20.94 -1.02 -10.90
C SER A 520 -21.01 -2.24 -11.83
N GLY A 521 -21.07 -3.45 -11.27
CA GLY A 521 -21.28 -4.67 -12.06
C GLY A 521 -20.18 -4.96 -13.07
N SER A 522 -20.57 -5.33 -14.29
CA SER A 522 -19.63 -5.70 -15.37
C SER A 522 -18.70 -4.56 -15.81
N SER A 523 -19.01 -3.31 -15.47
CA SER A 523 -18.17 -2.16 -15.78
C SER A 523 -16.87 -2.08 -14.95
N MET A 524 -16.71 -2.93 -13.93
CA MET A 524 -15.61 -2.86 -12.96
C MET A 524 -14.63 -4.05 -13.00
N LEU A 525 -14.96 -5.14 -13.68
CA LEU A 525 -14.21 -6.39 -13.52
C LEU A 525 -12.87 -6.31 -14.23
N LEU A 526 -11.78 -6.88 -13.70
CA LEU A 526 -10.57 -7.25 -14.44
C LEU A 526 -10.33 -8.78 -14.35
N GLY A 527 -10.86 -9.55 -15.30
CA GLY A 527 -10.50 -10.96 -15.54
C GLY A 527 -11.55 -12.04 -15.21
N VAL A 528 -12.30 -12.47 -16.25
CA VAL A 528 -12.93 -13.77 -16.63
C VAL A 528 -13.30 -14.92 -15.64
N PRO A 529 -13.94 -15.99 -16.14
CA PRO A 529 -15.36 -16.10 -16.42
C PRO A 529 -16.05 -16.29 -15.09
N LEU A 530 -17.00 -15.41 -14.75
CA LEU A 530 -17.97 -15.65 -13.69
C LEU A 530 -17.46 -16.55 -12.56
N LEU A 531 -16.41 -16.06 -11.89
CA LEU A 531 -15.80 -16.64 -10.71
C LEU A 531 -15.58 -18.18 -10.79
N SER A 532 -14.41 -18.63 -11.24
CA SER A 532 -13.92 -19.93 -10.76
C SER A 532 -13.44 -19.75 -9.31
N ALA A 533 -14.00 -20.50 -8.37
CA ALA A 533 -13.62 -20.42 -6.96
C ALA A 533 -12.08 -20.52 -6.78
N SER A 534 -11.48 -19.65 -5.96
CA SER A 534 -10.07 -19.64 -5.50
C SER A 534 -9.02 -18.80 -6.26
N ASN A 535 -9.40 -17.85 -7.13
CA ASN A 535 -8.44 -16.92 -7.76
C ASN A 535 -8.68 -15.45 -7.36
N LYS A 536 -7.60 -14.69 -7.13
CA LYS A 536 -7.64 -13.23 -6.95
C LYS A 536 -8.12 -12.55 -8.23
N GLN A 537 -8.96 -11.54 -8.10
CA GLN A 537 -9.52 -10.73 -9.17
C GLN A 537 -9.28 -9.27 -8.85
N THR A 538 -8.79 -8.52 -9.83
CA THR A 538 -8.71 -7.06 -9.73
C THR A 538 -10.06 -6.50 -10.16
N ILE A 539 -10.60 -5.53 -9.42
CA ILE A 539 -11.80 -4.79 -9.80
C ILE A 539 -11.53 -3.29 -9.68
N GLY A 540 -11.95 -2.50 -10.66
CA GLY A 540 -11.63 -1.07 -10.72
C GLY A 540 -12.24 -0.38 -11.92
N PHE A 541 -12.10 0.94 -12.00
CA PHE A 541 -12.57 1.72 -13.15
C PHE A 541 -11.67 2.93 -13.43
N LEU A 542 -11.78 3.48 -14.64
CA LEU A 542 -11.09 4.69 -15.05
C LEU A 542 -11.88 5.91 -14.52
N THR A 543 -11.26 6.67 -13.63
CA THR A 543 -11.76 7.94 -13.09
C THR A 543 -11.10 9.09 -13.84
N THR A 544 -11.87 10.15 -14.12
CA THR A 544 -11.42 11.33 -14.90
C THR A 544 -11.48 12.62 -14.10
N GLN A 545 -12.22 12.60 -13.00
CA GLN A 545 -12.43 13.71 -12.10
C GLN A 545 -11.49 13.61 -10.89
N GLU A 546 -11.33 14.73 -10.19
CA GLU A 546 -10.47 14.81 -9.01
C GLU A 546 -11.08 14.11 -7.80
N PHE A 547 -10.29 13.31 -7.07
CA PHE A 547 -10.71 12.55 -5.89
C PHE A 547 -9.59 12.42 -4.86
N ASP A 548 -9.94 12.17 -3.60
CA ASP A 548 -9.03 11.83 -2.50
C ASP A 548 -9.32 10.44 -1.90
N GLU A 549 -10.40 9.78 -2.34
CA GLU A 549 -10.86 8.52 -1.77
C GLU A 549 -11.42 7.57 -2.82
N VAL A 550 -11.19 6.26 -2.63
CA VAL A 550 -11.80 5.16 -3.41
C VAL A 550 -12.55 4.23 -2.46
N ARG A 551 -13.82 3.96 -2.74
CA ARG A 551 -14.66 3.05 -1.95
C ARG A 551 -15.14 1.86 -2.74
N ILE A 552 -15.20 0.72 -2.09
CA ILE A 552 -15.92 -0.46 -2.54
C ILE A 552 -17.17 -0.65 -1.70
N LYS A 553 -18.31 -0.85 -2.37
CA LYS A 553 -19.61 -1.05 -1.76
C LYS A 553 -20.20 -2.38 -2.21
N PHE A 554 -20.69 -3.16 -1.26
CA PHE A 554 -21.41 -4.42 -1.44
C PHE A 554 -22.87 -4.24 -1.05
N SER A 555 -23.79 -4.42 -1.99
CA SER A 555 -25.24 -4.24 -1.80
C SER A 555 -25.91 -5.62 -1.73
N SER A 556 -26.56 -5.99 -0.62
CA SER A 556 -27.23 -7.29 -0.56
C SER A 556 -28.67 -7.27 -1.09
N THR A 557 -29.06 -8.31 -1.84
CA THR A 557 -30.47 -8.61 -2.14
C THR A 557 -31.03 -9.58 -1.09
N LEU A 558 -32.32 -9.47 -0.76
CA LEU A 558 -32.97 -10.28 0.29
C LEU A 558 -32.67 -11.79 0.13
N ASN A 559 -32.04 -12.39 1.14
CA ASN A 559 -31.73 -13.84 1.28
C ASN A 559 -30.61 -14.42 0.38
N ALA A 560 -29.72 -13.61 -0.20
CA ALA A 560 -28.53 -14.14 -0.89
C ALA A 560 -27.36 -14.35 0.08
N ASN A 561 -26.95 -15.60 0.31
CA ASN A 561 -25.67 -15.89 0.97
C ASN A 561 -24.56 -15.67 -0.06
N VAL A 562 -23.77 -14.63 0.14
CA VAL A 562 -22.69 -14.21 -0.76
C VAL A 562 -21.37 -14.95 -0.47
N GLY A 563 -21.30 -15.66 0.66
CA GLY A 563 -20.10 -16.34 1.13
C GLY A 563 -19.08 -15.38 1.74
N THR A 564 -17.81 -15.81 1.74
CA THR A 564 -16.68 -15.02 2.25
C THR A 564 -15.96 -14.32 1.11
N ILE A 565 -15.77 -13.01 1.24
CA ILE A 565 -14.98 -12.17 0.33
C ILE A 565 -13.70 -11.77 1.05
N LYS A 566 -12.55 -11.90 0.39
CA LYS A 566 -11.27 -11.38 0.84
C LYS A 566 -10.90 -10.16 0.01
N ILE A 567 -10.45 -9.08 0.64
CA ILE A 567 -9.94 -7.88 -0.02
C ILE A 567 -8.46 -7.76 0.35
N TYR A 568 -7.57 -7.92 -0.64
CA TYR A 568 -6.13 -7.96 -0.41
C TYR A 568 -5.51 -6.56 -0.38
N LYS A 569 -5.84 -5.71 -1.35
CA LYS A 569 -5.29 -4.35 -1.42
C LYS A 569 -6.16 -3.42 -2.25
N SER A 570 -6.03 -2.12 -2.00
CA SER A 570 -6.43 -1.08 -2.95
C SER A 570 -5.24 -0.67 -3.85
N PHE A 571 -5.52 -0.09 -5.00
CA PHE A 571 -4.49 0.36 -5.94
C PHE A 571 -4.90 1.61 -6.70
N ILE A 572 -3.89 2.30 -7.22
CA ILE A 572 -4.04 3.45 -8.10
C ILE A 572 -3.02 3.36 -9.24
N GLN A 573 -3.42 3.76 -10.44
CA GLN A 573 -2.57 3.88 -11.61
C GLN A 573 -2.81 5.22 -12.28
N LYS A 574 -1.77 6.06 -12.31
CA LYS A 574 -1.82 7.33 -13.05
C LYS A 574 -1.74 7.06 -14.54
N MET A 575 -2.74 7.51 -15.30
CA MET A 575 -2.81 7.31 -16.75
C MET A 575 -2.15 8.49 -17.48
N CYS A 576 -1.08 8.21 -18.21
CA CYS A 576 -0.27 9.20 -18.91
C CYS A 576 -0.22 8.93 -20.41
N VAL A 577 -0.26 10.01 -21.19
CA VAL A 577 -0.17 9.98 -22.65
C VAL A 577 1.24 9.61 -23.12
N THR A 578 1.29 8.86 -24.21
CA THR A 578 2.54 8.45 -24.86
C THR A 578 2.68 9.12 -26.22
N ASP A 579 3.83 9.72 -26.51
CA ASP A 579 4.08 10.32 -27.81
C ASP A 579 4.22 9.24 -28.90
N LEU A 580 3.39 9.33 -29.92
CA LEU A 580 3.42 8.44 -31.08
C LEU A 580 4.32 9.02 -32.18
N ALA A 581 5.32 8.26 -32.61
CA ALA A 581 6.24 8.60 -33.69
C ALA A 581 5.74 8.06 -35.03
N CYS A 582 6.13 8.72 -36.14
CA CYS A 582 5.85 8.24 -37.49
C CYS A 582 6.45 6.85 -37.73
N ASN A 583 5.80 6.05 -38.59
CA ASN A 583 6.31 4.78 -39.11
C ASN A 583 6.84 3.81 -38.03
N THR A 584 6.26 3.89 -36.84
CA THR A 584 6.64 3.14 -35.66
C THR A 584 5.52 2.22 -35.23
N SER A 585 5.92 1.06 -34.74
CA SER A 585 5.05 0.01 -34.26
C SER A 585 5.11 -0.09 -32.74
N TYR A 586 3.95 -0.21 -32.12
CA TYR A 586 3.76 -0.14 -30.68
C TYR A 586 2.98 -1.36 -30.18
N ALA A 587 3.51 -1.99 -29.14
CA ALA A 587 2.75 -2.88 -28.28
C ALA A 587 1.93 -2.04 -27.30
N LEU A 588 0.64 -2.33 -27.18
CA LEU A 588 -0.24 -1.64 -26.24
C LEU A 588 -0.12 -2.25 -24.84
N ASN A 589 1.01 -1.97 -24.18
CA ASN A 589 1.34 -2.49 -22.86
C ASN A 589 1.73 -1.39 -21.87
N ALA A 590 1.58 -1.70 -20.58
CA ALA A 590 2.09 -0.91 -19.48
C ALA A 590 3.59 -1.23 -19.25
N PRO A 591 4.42 -0.24 -18.86
CA PRO A 591 4.09 1.17 -18.61
C PRO A 591 4.13 2.07 -19.87
N THR A 592 4.39 1.50 -21.05
CA THR A 592 4.58 2.30 -22.26
C THR A 592 3.34 3.09 -22.61
N PHE A 593 2.14 2.54 -22.43
CA PHE A 593 0.86 3.18 -22.71
C PHE A 593 -0.08 3.12 -21.52
N SER A 594 -1.06 4.03 -21.48
CA SER A 594 -2.13 4.05 -20.47
C SER A 594 -3.22 3.01 -20.74
N THR A 595 -2.79 1.80 -21.07
CA THR A 595 -3.66 0.73 -21.54
C THR A 595 -4.33 -0.02 -20.40
N TYR A 596 -5.61 -0.34 -20.57
CA TYR A 596 -6.40 -1.14 -19.65
C TYR A 596 -7.32 -2.08 -20.44
N ILE A 597 -7.79 -3.15 -19.81
CA ILE A 597 -8.77 -4.05 -20.43
C ILE A 597 -10.18 -3.49 -20.20
N ASP A 598 -10.98 -3.39 -21.26
CA ASP A 598 -12.38 -2.96 -21.18
C ASP A 598 -13.30 -4.19 -21.04
N PHE A 599 -13.90 -4.35 -19.87
CA PHE A 599 -14.76 -5.50 -19.54
C PHE A 599 -16.23 -5.32 -19.83
N GLN A 600 -16.67 -4.12 -20.21
CA GLN A 600 -17.96 -4.02 -20.89
C GLN A 600 -17.90 -4.72 -22.24
N GLN A 601 -16.71 -4.74 -22.86
CA GLN A 601 -16.46 -5.30 -24.18
C GLN A 601 -15.69 -6.64 -24.16
N THR A 602 -15.19 -7.08 -23.00
CA THR A 602 -14.45 -8.34 -22.81
C THR A 602 -15.31 -9.36 -22.10
N GLY A 603 -15.44 -10.57 -22.65
CA GLY A 603 -16.28 -11.62 -22.06
C GLY A 603 -16.70 -12.69 -23.06
N VAL A 604 -17.49 -13.65 -22.57
CA VAL A 604 -18.13 -14.68 -23.40
C VAL A 604 -19.56 -14.27 -23.72
N SER A 605 -20.01 -14.41 -24.97
CA SER A 605 -21.40 -14.15 -25.35
C SER A 605 -22.33 -15.11 -24.64
N ASP A 606 -23.48 -14.63 -24.16
CA ASP A 606 -24.71 -15.28 -23.63
C ASP A 606 -24.71 -16.77 -23.21
N LEU A 607 -25.69 -17.16 -22.38
CA LEU A 607 -25.89 -18.49 -21.75
C LEU A 607 -25.67 -19.76 -22.63
N ALA A 608 -25.54 -19.64 -23.95
CA ALA A 608 -25.25 -20.72 -24.87
C ALA A 608 -23.77 -21.14 -24.95
N CYS A 609 -22.80 -20.35 -24.46
CA CYS A 609 -21.36 -20.67 -24.54
C CYS A 609 -20.89 -21.65 -23.44
N VAL A 610 -21.47 -22.85 -23.41
CA VAL A 610 -21.14 -23.89 -22.41
C VAL A 610 -19.68 -24.34 -22.56
N GLY A 611 -18.85 -24.02 -21.56
CA GLY A 611 -17.43 -24.37 -21.53
C GLY A 611 -16.50 -23.31 -22.15
N CYS A 612 -17.03 -22.14 -22.52
CA CYS A 612 -16.19 -21.03 -22.92
C CYS A 612 -15.51 -20.39 -21.71
N SER A 613 -14.24 -20.03 -21.85
CA SER A 613 -13.49 -19.32 -20.82
C SER A 613 -12.53 -18.36 -21.51
N LEU A 614 -12.22 -17.25 -20.83
CA LEU A 614 -10.96 -16.56 -21.05
C LEU A 614 -10.14 -16.74 -19.77
N ASN A 615 -8.82 -16.73 -19.85
CA ASN A 615 -7.94 -16.79 -18.69
C ASN A 615 -6.81 -15.77 -18.87
N ASP A 616 -6.28 -15.29 -17.74
CA ASP A 616 -5.07 -14.45 -17.69
C ASP A 616 -5.13 -13.18 -18.55
N THR A 617 -6.28 -12.50 -18.62
CA THR A 617 -6.48 -11.33 -19.50
C THR A 617 -5.53 -10.18 -19.22
N ASN A 618 -5.03 -10.05 -18.00
CA ASN A 618 -4.06 -9.01 -17.63
C ASN A 618 -2.71 -9.22 -18.33
N ASN A 619 -2.40 -10.44 -18.80
CA ASN A 619 -1.19 -10.71 -19.58
C ASN A 619 -1.13 -9.94 -20.89
N LEU A 620 -2.27 -9.46 -21.41
CA LEU A 620 -2.31 -8.63 -22.63
C LEU A 620 -1.65 -7.26 -22.47
N LEU A 621 -1.53 -6.79 -21.22
CA LEU A 621 -0.98 -5.47 -20.89
C LEU A 621 0.49 -5.53 -20.46
N THR A 622 1.09 -6.73 -20.40
CA THR A 622 2.47 -6.87 -19.94
C THR A 622 3.46 -6.60 -21.08
N SER A 623 4.68 -6.22 -20.72
CA SER A 623 5.78 -6.06 -21.67
C SER A 623 6.44 -7.40 -22.05
N SER A 624 6.00 -8.51 -21.47
CA SER A 624 6.53 -9.84 -21.71
C SER A 624 6.05 -10.35 -23.06
N ASP A 625 6.98 -10.88 -23.87
CA ASP A 625 6.65 -11.49 -25.15
C ASP A 625 6.22 -12.97 -25.01
N THR A 626 6.26 -13.52 -23.80
CA THR A 626 5.86 -14.91 -23.51
C THR A 626 4.55 -15.02 -22.75
N ASP A 627 4.09 -13.94 -22.14
CA ASP A 627 2.82 -13.93 -21.42
C ASP A 627 1.68 -13.88 -22.44
N TYR A 628 0.60 -14.60 -22.16
CA TYR A 628 -0.57 -14.60 -23.02
C TYR A 628 -1.84 -14.76 -22.20
N ALA A 629 -2.92 -14.17 -22.71
CA ALA A 629 -4.27 -14.53 -22.34
C ALA A 629 -4.73 -15.71 -23.20
N THR A 630 -5.60 -16.53 -22.65
CA THR A 630 -6.17 -17.67 -23.37
C THR A 630 -7.65 -17.43 -23.63
N ILE A 631 -8.11 -17.68 -24.86
CA ILE A 631 -9.52 -17.78 -25.23
C ILE A 631 -9.87 -19.23 -25.55
N ASN A 632 -10.85 -19.79 -24.84
CA ASN A 632 -11.43 -21.11 -25.11
C ASN A 632 -12.90 -20.95 -25.53
N VAL A 633 -13.27 -21.46 -26.70
CA VAL A 633 -14.67 -21.51 -27.16
C VAL A 633 -15.06 -22.96 -27.42
N LEU A 634 -15.72 -23.60 -26.45
CA LEU A 634 -16.16 -25.00 -26.54
C LEU A 634 -17.57 -25.13 -27.15
N ALA A 635 -17.68 -26.03 -28.12
CA ALA A 635 -18.86 -26.75 -28.63
C ALA A 635 -20.24 -26.06 -28.88
N SER A 636 -20.46 -24.76 -28.71
CA SER A 636 -21.77 -24.13 -28.95
C SER A 636 -21.90 -23.48 -30.34
N VAL A 637 -23.05 -23.63 -31.01
CA VAL A 637 -23.26 -23.21 -32.41
C VAL A 637 -23.28 -21.68 -32.59
N ALA A 638 -23.31 -20.91 -31.50
CA ALA A 638 -23.40 -19.44 -31.50
C ALA A 638 -22.50 -18.74 -30.46
N GLY A 639 -21.66 -19.50 -29.74
CA GLY A 639 -20.78 -18.92 -28.72
C GLY A 639 -19.59 -18.18 -29.32
N SER A 640 -19.30 -17.03 -28.74
CA SER A 640 -18.11 -16.22 -29.00
C SER A 640 -17.50 -15.73 -27.69
N ALA A 641 -16.23 -15.37 -27.75
CA ALA A 641 -15.49 -14.81 -26.64
C ALA A 641 -14.65 -13.63 -27.15
N SER A 642 -14.55 -12.57 -26.37
CA SER A 642 -13.93 -11.32 -26.79
C SER A 642 -12.96 -10.77 -25.76
N LEU A 643 -11.89 -10.13 -26.23
CA LEU A 643 -10.86 -9.42 -25.46
C LEU A 643 -10.74 -8.01 -26.03
N THR A 644 -10.77 -7.00 -25.16
CA THR A 644 -10.71 -5.59 -25.57
C THR A 644 -9.64 -4.85 -24.78
N VAL A 645 -8.67 -4.26 -25.49
CA VAL A 645 -7.65 -3.37 -24.93
C VAL A 645 -8.01 -1.94 -25.31
N ARG A 646 -8.05 -1.04 -24.33
CA ARG A 646 -8.28 0.39 -24.51
C ARG A 646 -7.13 1.20 -23.98
N ASP A 647 -6.95 2.39 -24.54
CA ASP A 647 -6.01 3.38 -24.05
C ASP A 647 -6.79 4.55 -23.42
N ALA A 648 -6.44 4.92 -22.18
CA ALA A 648 -7.16 5.94 -21.43
C ALA A 648 -6.87 7.36 -21.93
N THR A 649 -5.73 7.59 -22.60
CA THR A 649 -5.27 8.96 -22.93
C THR A 649 -4.89 9.12 -24.40
N ASN A 650 -4.39 8.09 -25.07
CA ASN A 650 -4.02 8.17 -26.47
C ASN A 650 -5.22 7.97 -27.41
N THR A 651 -5.28 8.79 -28.46
CA THR A 651 -6.10 8.52 -29.66
C THR A 651 -5.18 8.14 -30.80
N TYR A 652 -5.37 6.94 -31.34
CA TYR A 652 -4.59 6.42 -32.46
C TYR A 652 -5.12 6.97 -33.78
N PRO A 653 -4.24 7.41 -34.69
CA PRO A 653 -4.62 8.13 -35.90
C PRO A 653 -5.26 7.18 -36.94
N SER A 654 -6.18 7.72 -37.77
CA SER A 654 -6.66 7.00 -38.95
C SER A 654 -5.50 6.61 -39.88
N GLY A 655 -5.64 5.50 -40.60
CA GLY A 655 -4.61 4.98 -41.50
C GLY A 655 -3.54 4.14 -40.79
N SER A 656 -3.51 4.09 -39.47
CA SER A 656 -2.67 3.14 -38.74
C SER A 656 -3.21 1.71 -38.89
N TYR A 657 -2.37 0.72 -38.64
CA TYR A 657 -2.79 -0.68 -38.51
C TYR A 657 -3.11 -1.00 -37.05
N ALA A 658 -4.25 -1.64 -36.79
CA ALA A 658 -4.70 -2.02 -35.46
C ALA A 658 -4.95 -3.53 -35.39
N GLY A 659 -4.48 -4.20 -34.34
CA GLY A 659 -4.61 -5.66 -34.26
C GLY A 659 -4.16 -6.31 -32.96
N PHE A 660 -4.09 -7.65 -32.99
CA PHE A 660 -3.60 -8.49 -31.91
C PHE A 660 -2.55 -9.49 -32.40
N ALA A 661 -1.56 -9.77 -31.55
CA ALA A 661 -0.62 -10.87 -31.72
C ALA A 661 -1.23 -12.16 -31.16
N VAL A 662 -1.34 -13.21 -31.98
CA VAL A 662 -1.98 -14.48 -31.58
C VAL A 662 -1.16 -15.71 -31.97
N ASN A 663 -1.31 -16.78 -31.18
CA ASN A 663 -0.93 -18.13 -31.57
C ASN A 663 -2.17 -19.02 -31.69
N TYR A 664 -2.20 -19.80 -32.77
CA TYR A 664 -3.17 -20.85 -33.02
C TYR A 664 -2.44 -22.17 -33.24
N ASP A 665 -3.05 -23.28 -32.81
CA ASP A 665 -2.51 -24.61 -33.07
C ASP A 665 -2.46 -24.87 -34.59
N SER A 666 -1.41 -25.56 -35.02
CA SER A 666 -1.06 -25.95 -36.39
C SER A 666 -2.14 -26.76 -37.14
N SER A 667 -3.23 -27.15 -36.48
CA SER A 667 -4.43 -27.74 -37.09
C SER A 667 -5.42 -26.71 -37.64
N LEU A 668 -5.26 -25.42 -37.32
CA LEU A 668 -6.15 -24.31 -37.69
C LEU A 668 -5.71 -23.54 -38.96
N VAL A 669 -4.67 -24.00 -39.67
CA VAL A 669 -4.04 -23.31 -40.82
C VAL A 669 -4.82 -23.48 -42.13
N SER A 670 -6.16 -23.49 -42.09
CA SER A 670 -6.94 -23.33 -43.32
C SER A 670 -7.47 -21.88 -43.39
N LEU A 671 -7.19 -21.21 -44.50
CA LEU A 671 -7.68 -19.86 -44.81
C LEU A 671 -9.22 -19.74 -44.70
N ASP A 672 -9.93 -20.86 -44.79
CA ASP A 672 -11.39 -20.93 -44.66
C ASP A 672 -11.88 -20.74 -43.20
N LEU A 673 -11.04 -21.05 -42.20
CA LEU A 673 -11.38 -20.90 -40.76
C LEU A 673 -11.34 -19.42 -40.32
N PHE A 674 -10.46 -18.60 -40.92
CA PHE A 674 -10.35 -17.17 -40.65
C PHE A 674 -11.57 -16.38 -41.12
N ASN A 675 -12.22 -16.82 -42.19
CA ASN A 675 -13.21 -16.01 -42.91
C ASN A 675 -14.40 -15.56 -42.06
N ASN A 676 -14.78 -16.31 -41.01
CA ASN A 676 -15.91 -15.97 -40.14
C ASN A 676 -15.68 -16.19 -38.63
N SER A 677 -14.54 -16.74 -38.20
CA SER A 677 -14.33 -17.13 -36.78
C SER A 677 -13.57 -16.09 -35.96
N ILE A 678 -12.88 -15.15 -36.61
CA ILE A 678 -12.09 -14.10 -35.95
C ILE A 678 -12.53 -12.75 -36.50
N LYS A 679 -12.80 -11.81 -35.59
CA LYS A 679 -13.18 -10.44 -35.88
C LYS A 679 -12.31 -9.47 -35.08
N ILE A 680 -11.75 -8.47 -35.75
CA ILE A 680 -11.07 -7.34 -35.10
C ILE A 680 -11.93 -6.09 -35.28
N GLU A 681 -12.16 -5.38 -34.19
CA GLU A 681 -12.93 -4.15 -34.13
C GLU A 681 -12.07 -3.03 -33.51
N THR A 682 -12.23 -1.80 -33.97
CA THR A 682 -11.69 -0.61 -33.31
C THR A 682 -12.80 0.14 -32.60
N LEU A 683 -12.49 0.79 -31.48
CA LEU A 683 -13.46 1.47 -30.62
C LEU A 683 -13.09 2.93 -30.40
N ASP A 684 -14.10 3.76 -30.17
CA ASP A 684 -13.94 5.17 -29.79
C ASP A 684 -13.65 5.36 -28.29
N ALA A 685 -13.67 6.62 -27.82
CA ALA A 685 -13.45 6.99 -26.43
C ALA A 685 -14.56 6.53 -25.45
N ASN A 686 -15.75 6.18 -25.95
CA ASN A 686 -16.84 5.65 -25.13
C ASN A 686 -16.85 4.13 -25.11
N GLY A 687 -16.02 3.48 -25.93
CA GLY A 687 -16.03 2.03 -26.11
C GLY A 687 -17.06 1.58 -27.15
N ASP A 688 -17.55 2.49 -28.00
CA ASP A 688 -18.42 2.14 -29.13
C ASP A 688 -17.59 1.67 -30.32
N VAL A 689 -18.04 0.61 -30.99
CA VAL A 689 -17.36 0.07 -32.18
C VAL A 689 -17.51 1.03 -33.35
N ILE A 690 -16.39 1.39 -33.99
CA ILE A 690 -16.36 2.32 -35.13
C ILE A 690 -15.94 1.66 -36.46
N GLU A 691 -15.08 0.63 -36.42
CA GLU A 691 -14.72 -0.17 -37.60
C GLU A 691 -14.62 -1.65 -37.22
N SER A 692 -14.88 -2.53 -38.18
CA SER A 692 -14.88 -3.98 -37.99
C SER A 692 -14.39 -4.69 -39.24
N GLN A 693 -13.51 -5.68 -39.08
CA GLN A 693 -13.03 -6.55 -40.17
C GLN A 693 -12.97 -8.01 -39.74
N THR A 694 -13.09 -8.92 -40.71
CA THR A 694 -12.99 -10.38 -40.54
C THR A 694 -12.22 -11.00 -41.72
N GLY A 695 -11.77 -12.26 -41.55
CA GLY A 695 -11.28 -13.06 -42.67
C GLY A 695 -10.01 -12.57 -43.32
N SER A 696 -9.95 -12.68 -44.66
CA SER A 696 -8.80 -12.29 -45.48
C SER A 696 -8.37 -10.82 -45.29
N ASN A 697 -9.29 -9.96 -44.83
CA ASN A 697 -9.00 -8.54 -44.59
C ASN A 697 -8.20 -8.31 -43.29
N LEU A 698 -8.07 -9.34 -42.45
CA LEU A 698 -7.28 -9.29 -41.22
C LEU A 698 -5.81 -9.66 -41.41
N ILE A 699 -5.44 -10.15 -42.60
CA ILE A 699 -4.09 -10.63 -42.86
C ILE A 699 -3.34 -9.61 -43.73
N GLY A 700 -2.55 -8.75 -43.07
CA GLY A 700 -1.58 -7.86 -43.72
C GLY A 700 -0.34 -8.63 -44.16
N LEU A 701 -0.50 -9.49 -45.18
CA LEU A 701 0.37 -10.62 -45.55
C LEU A 701 1.82 -10.30 -45.99
N SER A 702 2.35 -9.08 -45.82
CA SER A 702 3.71 -8.76 -46.31
C SER A 702 4.58 -7.79 -45.50
N LEU A 703 4.09 -7.15 -44.42
CA LEU A 703 4.82 -6.06 -43.74
C LEU A 703 5.04 -6.23 -42.22
N LEU A 704 4.55 -7.33 -41.63
CA LEU A 704 4.52 -7.53 -40.17
C LEU A 704 5.25 -8.82 -39.76
N THR A 705 6.53 -8.96 -40.12
CA THR A 705 7.38 -9.97 -39.50
C THR A 705 7.49 -9.66 -38.00
N ASN A 706 6.89 -10.52 -37.16
CA ASN A 706 7.01 -10.62 -35.70
C ASN A 706 7.29 -9.30 -34.96
N LEU A 707 6.29 -8.43 -34.96
CA LEU A 707 6.33 -7.16 -34.25
C LEU A 707 6.27 -7.30 -32.72
N ILE A 708 5.62 -8.36 -32.23
CA ILE A 708 5.48 -8.73 -30.82
C ILE A 708 5.49 -10.26 -30.75
N GLY A 709 6.29 -10.84 -29.85
CA GLY A 709 6.49 -12.29 -29.73
C GLY A 709 7.78 -12.77 -30.43
N THR A 710 8.63 -13.45 -29.69
CA THR A 710 9.86 -14.08 -30.20
C THR A 710 9.56 -14.99 -31.41
N ALA A 711 10.50 -15.00 -32.36
CA ALA A 711 10.58 -16.00 -33.41
C ALA A 711 10.70 -17.41 -32.77
N GLY A 712 9.57 -18.06 -32.51
CA GLY A 712 9.55 -19.38 -31.89
C GLY A 712 8.18 -19.91 -31.49
N THR A 713 7.24 -19.07 -31.05
CA THR A 713 5.97 -19.57 -30.46
C THR A 713 4.72 -18.71 -30.70
N GLY A 714 4.77 -17.53 -31.34
CA GLY A 714 3.61 -16.77 -31.82
C GLY A 714 3.60 -16.72 -33.37
N ASN A 715 2.52 -17.15 -34.03
CA ASN A 715 2.54 -17.45 -35.47
C ASN A 715 1.87 -16.39 -36.37
N ALA A 716 1.10 -15.42 -35.83
CA ALA A 716 0.44 -14.40 -36.65
C ALA A 716 0.07 -13.10 -35.91
N ASN A 717 0.30 -11.97 -36.59
CA ASN A 717 -0.31 -10.68 -36.27
C ASN A 717 -1.56 -10.50 -37.12
N ILE A 718 -2.72 -10.39 -36.48
CA ILE A 718 -4.01 -10.20 -37.15
C ILE A 718 -4.53 -8.78 -36.88
N GLY A 719 -5.01 -8.11 -37.92
CA GLY A 719 -5.46 -6.72 -37.81
C GLY A 719 -5.77 -6.12 -39.17
N PHE A 720 -6.16 -4.85 -39.22
CA PHE A 720 -6.44 -4.16 -40.47
C PHE A 720 -5.99 -2.70 -40.44
N LYS A 721 -5.86 -2.09 -41.62
CA LYS A 721 -5.59 -0.65 -41.77
C LYS A 721 -6.89 0.12 -41.50
N THR A 722 -6.86 0.98 -40.49
CA THR A 722 -8.01 1.78 -40.05
C THR A 722 -8.28 2.95 -41.00
N THR A 723 -9.53 3.39 -41.07
CA THR A 723 -9.94 4.60 -41.80
C THR A 723 -10.39 5.72 -40.88
N GLN A 724 -10.60 5.43 -39.60
CA GLN A 724 -10.99 6.38 -38.56
C GLN A 724 -10.00 6.32 -37.39
N ALA A 725 -9.91 7.41 -36.63
CA ALA A 725 -9.15 7.44 -35.39
C ALA A 725 -9.89 6.64 -34.30
N TYR A 726 -9.15 5.99 -33.39
CA TYR A 726 -9.69 5.06 -32.39
C TYR A 726 -8.91 5.13 -31.07
N GLN A 727 -9.48 4.60 -29.98
CA GLN A 727 -8.85 4.49 -28.65
C GLN A 727 -8.86 3.06 -28.10
N GLY A 728 -9.46 2.11 -28.81
CA GLY A 728 -9.50 0.72 -28.38
C GLY A 728 -9.45 -0.26 -29.54
N ILE A 729 -9.07 -1.50 -29.23
CA ILE A 729 -9.04 -2.63 -30.16
C ILE A 729 -9.69 -3.83 -29.47
N LYS A 730 -10.65 -4.46 -30.15
CA LYS A 730 -11.38 -5.65 -29.69
C LYS A 730 -11.15 -6.82 -30.61
N LEU A 731 -10.74 -7.95 -30.04
CA LEU A 731 -10.67 -9.26 -30.68
C LEU A 731 -11.88 -10.08 -30.26
N THR A 732 -12.64 -10.60 -31.23
CA THR A 732 -13.71 -11.56 -30.99
C THR A 732 -13.40 -12.88 -31.71
N VAL A 733 -13.47 -13.99 -30.97
CA VAL A 733 -13.30 -15.36 -31.47
C VAL A 733 -14.63 -16.11 -31.34
N SER A 734 -15.11 -16.68 -32.44
CA SER A 734 -16.35 -17.48 -32.54
C SER A 734 -16.06 -18.93 -32.91
N LYS A 735 -17.03 -19.84 -32.71
CA LYS A 735 -16.86 -21.26 -33.07
C LYS A 735 -16.53 -21.45 -34.56
N LEU A 736 -15.53 -22.30 -34.81
CA LEU A 736 -15.11 -22.78 -36.12
C LEU A 736 -16.15 -23.78 -36.67
N VAL A 737 -16.87 -23.41 -37.74
CA VAL A 737 -17.85 -24.28 -38.40
C VAL A 737 -17.11 -25.27 -39.32
N GLY A 738 -17.29 -26.57 -39.13
CA GLY A 738 -16.83 -27.60 -40.07
C GLY A 738 -15.63 -28.47 -39.65
N VAL A 739 -15.17 -28.37 -38.40
CA VAL A 739 -14.14 -29.25 -37.85
C VAL A 739 -14.77 -30.19 -36.81
N ASP A 740 -15.06 -31.44 -37.20
CA ASP A 740 -15.25 -32.53 -36.24
C ASP A 740 -13.88 -32.87 -35.67
N LEU A 741 -13.59 -32.37 -34.46
CA LEU A 741 -12.32 -32.65 -33.78
C LEU A 741 -12.44 -33.91 -32.91
N ASN A 742 -11.52 -34.83 -33.19
CA ASN A 742 -11.17 -36.02 -32.44
C ASN A 742 -11.25 -35.79 -30.91
N PRO A 743 -11.92 -36.65 -30.12
CA PRO A 743 -11.99 -36.55 -28.65
C PRO A 743 -10.64 -36.67 -27.92
N LEU A 744 -9.54 -36.86 -28.66
CA LEU A 744 -8.18 -37.08 -28.15
C LEU A 744 -7.25 -35.86 -28.26
N LEU A 745 -7.70 -34.74 -28.85
CA LEU A 745 -6.95 -33.48 -28.90
C LEU A 745 -7.73 -32.43 -28.12
N ASN A 746 -7.34 -32.23 -26.86
CA ASN A 746 -7.86 -31.18 -26.02
C ASN A 746 -7.33 -29.82 -26.53
N ASN A 747 -8.24 -28.84 -26.64
CA ASN A 747 -8.02 -27.38 -26.60
C ASN A 747 -8.20 -26.62 -27.93
N ASN A 748 -9.45 -26.19 -28.20
CA ASN A 748 -9.78 -25.05 -29.07
C ASN A 748 -9.33 -23.74 -28.41
N GLU A 749 -8.03 -23.60 -28.18
CA GLU A 749 -7.41 -22.54 -27.40
C GLU A 749 -6.71 -21.55 -28.32
N VAL A 750 -7.12 -20.29 -28.27
CA VAL A 750 -6.41 -19.17 -28.91
C VAL A 750 -5.59 -18.45 -27.86
N LYS A 751 -4.28 -18.39 -28.05
CA LYS A 751 -3.38 -17.63 -27.19
C LYS A 751 -3.20 -16.23 -27.75
N VAL A 752 -3.38 -15.22 -26.92
CA VAL A 752 -3.35 -13.80 -27.31
C VAL A 752 -2.27 -13.12 -26.49
N TYR A 753 -1.24 -12.62 -27.15
CA TYR A 753 -0.03 -12.07 -26.50
C TYR A 753 -0.13 -10.57 -26.24
N GLY A 754 -1.02 -9.86 -26.94
CA GLY A 754 -1.22 -8.43 -26.73
C GLY A 754 -1.84 -7.74 -27.94
N ALA A 755 -2.31 -6.52 -27.74
CA ALA A 755 -2.77 -5.63 -28.79
C ALA A 755 -1.60 -4.79 -29.35
N PHE A 756 -1.70 -4.36 -30.60
CA PHE A 756 -0.68 -3.53 -31.24
C PHE A 756 -1.29 -2.44 -32.13
N VAL A 757 -0.51 -1.37 -32.27
CA VAL A 757 -0.77 -0.28 -33.22
C VAL A 757 0.47 -0.02 -34.05
N ASP A 758 0.29 0.16 -35.35
CA ASP A 758 1.36 0.48 -36.29
C ASP A 758 1.03 1.76 -37.03
N THR A 759 1.86 2.78 -36.86
CA THR A 759 1.63 4.10 -37.44
C THR A 759 2.16 4.23 -38.88
N ARG A 760 2.70 3.17 -39.49
CA ARG A 760 3.11 3.17 -40.90
C ARG A 760 1.88 3.38 -41.78
N GLY A 761 1.89 4.48 -42.54
CA GLY A 761 0.76 4.86 -43.39
C GLY A 761 -0.39 5.55 -42.66
N ALA A 762 -0.19 5.95 -41.40
CA ALA A 762 -1.12 6.82 -40.68
C ALA A 762 -1.24 8.18 -41.37
N THR A 763 -2.46 8.71 -41.36
CA THR A 763 -2.87 9.95 -42.03
C THR A 763 -3.72 10.85 -41.13
N GLY A 764 -4.16 10.38 -39.96
CA GLY A 764 -4.97 11.19 -39.05
C GLY A 764 -4.14 12.15 -38.20
N GLY A 765 -4.64 13.37 -38.00
CA GLY A 765 -4.05 14.34 -37.07
C GLY A 765 -2.68 14.85 -37.51
N ASN A 766 -1.67 14.81 -36.63
CA ASN A 766 -0.31 15.24 -36.96
C ASN A 766 0.46 14.24 -37.85
N PHE A 767 -0.17 13.15 -38.27
CA PHE A 767 0.46 12.11 -39.10
C PHE A 767 0.38 12.39 -40.61
N ASP A 768 -0.34 13.43 -41.05
CA ASP A 768 -0.30 13.86 -42.46
C ASP A 768 1.12 14.17 -42.95
N THR A 769 1.98 14.67 -42.06
CA THR A 769 3.39 14.92 -42.36
C THR A 769 4.28 13.68 -42.29
N CYS A 770 3.73 12.51 -41.94
CA CYS A 770 4.51 11.26 -41.79
C CYS A 770 4.67 10.46 -43.09
N LEU A 771 4.09 10.94 -44.20
CA LEU A 771 4.20 10.28 -45.51
C LEU A 771 5.29 10.92 -46.38
N ILE A 772 5.91 10.09 -47.21
CA ILE A 772 6.69 10.59 -48.35
C ILE A 772 5.70 10.93 -49.49
N ASP A 773 6.10 11.88 -50.33
CA ASP A 773 5.37 12.22 -51.56
C ASP A 773 6.42 12.42 -52.65
N LEU A 774 6.63 11.38 -53.44
CA LEU A 774 7.63 11.38 -54.51
C LEU A 774 6.95 11.68 -55.84
N SER A 775 7.41 12.73 -56.51
CA SER A 775 6.95 13.08 -57.86
C SER A 775 8.04 12.83 -58.89
N ILE A 776 7.65 12.29 -60.04
CA ILE A 776 8.53 12.01 -61.18
C ILE A 776 8.20 12.92 -62.37
N GLY A 777 9.21 13.62 -62.88
CA GLY A 777 9.12 14.44 -64.08
C GLY A 777 10.06 13.92 -65.17
N LYS A 778 9.56 13.68 -66.39
CA LYS A 778 10.38 13.25 -67.53
C LYS A 778 10.30 14.24 -68.68
N THR A 779 11.44 14.65 -69.21
CA THR A 779 11.53 15.46 -70.43
C THR A 779 12.57 14.88 -71.40
N VAL A 780 12.46 15.26 -72.67
CA VAL A 780 13.43 14.91 -73.71
C VAL A 780 13.99 16.19 -74.31
N GLU A 781 15.32 16.29 -74.46
CA GLU A 781 15.94 17.52 -74.96
C GLU A 781 15.56 17.83 -76.41
N LYS A 782 15.44 16.79 -77.24
CA LYS A 782 14.99 16.87 -78.64
C LYS A 782 14.15 15.65 -78.99
N SER A 783 12.93 15.88 -79.42
CA SER A 783 11.97 14.82 -79.79
C SER A 783 12.10 14.31 -81.23
N ILE A 784 12.91 14.98 -82.07
CA ILE A 784 13.16 14.60 -83.47
C ILE A 784 14.66 14.62 -83.73
N LEU A 785 15.22 13.46 -84.03
CA LEU A 785 16.65 13.24 -84.26
C LEU A 785 16.85 12.26 -85.42
N LYS A 786 18.04 12.30 -86.03
CA LYS A 786 18.42 11.35 -87.09
C LYS A 786 18.85 10.02 -86.47
N LEU A 787 18.70 8.93 -87.24
CA LEU A 787 19.27 7.64 -86.91
C LEU A 787 20.76 7.76 -86.58
N GLY A 788 21.22 7.08 -85.53
CA GLY A 788 22.60 7.14 -85.04
C GLY A 788 22.93 8.34 -84.16
N ASN A 789 22.02 9.32 -84.00
CA ASN A 789 22.22 10.40 -83.03
C ASN A 789 21.88 9.94 -81.60
N THR A 790 22.47 10.64 -80.63
CA THR A 790 22.15 10.50 -79.21
C THR A 790 20.89 11.30 -78.86
N ILE A 791 19.91 10.63 -78.23
CA ILE A 791 18.76 11.23 -77.55
C ILE A 791 19.05 11.27 -76.04
N VAL A 792 18.63 12.32 -75.35
CA VAL A 792 18.85 12.51 -73.90
C VAL A 792 17.51 12.76 -73.22
N PHE A 793 17.19 11.93 -72.24
CA PHE A 793 16.04 12.09 -71.34
C PHE A 793 16.52 12.66 -70.00
N ASN A 794 15.81 13.65 -69.47
CA ASN A 794 16.00 14.12 -68.10
C ASN A 794 14.86 13.57 -67.25
N ILE A 795 15.19 12.75 -66.26
CA ILE A 795 14.24 12.14 -65.31
C ILE A 795 14.53 12.75 -63.95
N THR A 796 13.60 13.56 -63.43
CA THR A 796 13.72 14.26 -62.16
C THR A 796 12.80 13.64 -61.13
N ILE A 797 13.33 13.26 -59.97
CA ILE A 797 12.56 12.87 -58.79
C ILE A 797 12.61 14.00 -57.79
N LYS A 798 11.48 14.31 -57.17
CA LYS A 798 11.38 15.30 -56.10
C LYS A 798 10.54 14.75 -54.96
N ASN A 799 11.02 14.94 -53.73
CA ASN A 799 10.24 14.66 -52.53
C ASN A 799 9.52 15.94 -52.05
N THR A 800 8.19 15.93 -52.08
CA THR A 800 7.31 16.98 -51.53
C THR A 800 6.55 16.54 -50.28
N GLY A 801 6.89 15.36 -49.75
CA GLY A 801 6.27 14.80 -48.55
C GLY A 801 6.70 15.50 -47.27
N GLY A 802 6.26 14.96 -46.14
CA GLY A 802 6.59 15.51 -44.83
C GLY A 802 7.82 14.87 -44.17
N ILE A 803 8.31 13.75 -44.70
CA ILE A 803 9.55 13.08 -44.29
C ILE A 803 10.45 12.81 -45.49
N ALA A 804 11.72 12.54 -45.21
CA ALA A 804 12.68 12.17 -46.24
C ALA A 804 12.45 10.74 -46.76
N ALA A 805 12.73 10.50 -48.04
CA ALA A 805 12.51 9.21 -48.71
C ALA A 805 13.82 8.41 -48.81
N ASN A 806 13.76 7.13 -48.44
CA ASN A 806 14.89 6.22 -48.40
C ASN A 806 14.69 5.01 -49.33
N GLU A 807 15.81 4.40 -49.76
CA GLU A 807 15.83 3.20 -50.62
C GLU A 807 14.97 3.37 -51.88
N VAL A 808 14.97 4.57 -52.46
CA VAL A 808 14.15 4.92 -53.63
C VAL A 808 14.71 4.23 -54.87
N LYS A 809 13.83 3.56 -55.61
CA LYS A 809 14.13 2.95 -56.91
C LYS A 809 13.17 3.46 -57.96
N VAL A 810 13.72 3.92 -59.07
CA VAL A 810 12.97 4.40 -60.23
C VAL A 810 13.23 3.46 -61.37
N LYS A 811 12.20 3.12 -62.14
CA LYS A 811 12.34 2.24 -63.30
C LYS A 811 12.14 3.03 -64.59
N ASP A 812 13.15 2.98 -65.45
CA ASP A 812 13.16 3.51 -66.81
C ASP A 812 13.94 2.55 -67.71
N LEU A 813 13.24 1.58 -68.30
CA LEU A 813 13.87 0.64 -69.23
C LEU A 813 13.77 1.20 -70.65
N LEU A 814 14.91 1.46 -71.29
CA LEU A 814 14.94 1.96 -72.65
C LEU A 814 14.23 0.98 -73.62
N PRO A 815 13.24 1.46 -74.39
CA PRO A 815 12.49 0.62 -75.33
C PRO A 815 13.34 0.21 -76.55
N GLU A 816 12.84 -0.78 -77.30
CA GLU A 816 13.45 -1.19 -78.58
C GLU A 816 13.62 0.01 -79.53
N GLY A 817 14.76 0.06 -80.22
CA GLY A 817 15.13 1.17 -81.10
C GLY A 817 15.99 2.25 -80.43
N LEU A 818 16.26 2.11 -79.12
CA LEU A 818 17.23 2.89 -78.36
C LEU A 818 18.27 1.95 -77.74
N THR A 819 19.55 2.33 -77.78
CA THR A 819 20.64 1.62 -77.11
C THR A 819 21.32 2.55 -76.12
N PHE A 820 21.45 2.14 -74.86
CA PHE A 820 22.05 2.96 -73.80
C PHE A 820 23.40 3.54 -74.23
N ASN A 821 23.63 4.82 -73.90
CA ASN A 821 24.87 5.52 -74.17
C ASN A 821 25.44 6.05 -72.85
N GLU A 822 26.26 5.22 -72.21
CA GLU A 822 26.88 5.52 -70.91
C GLU A 822 27.68 6.82 -70.97
N ALA A 823 28.52 7.02 -71.99
CA ALA A 823 29.40 8.17 -72.11
C ALA A 823 28.67 9.53 -72.23
N ALA A 824 27.41 9.52 -72.68
CA ALA A 824 26.57 10.71 -72.78
C ALA A 824 25.54 10.82 -71.65
N SER A 825 25.43 9.81 -70.80
CA SER A 825 24.55 9.81 -69.63
C SER A 825 25.23 10.50 -68.45
N VAL A 826 24.44 11.10 -67.55
CA VAL A 826 24.92 11.66 -66.29
C VAL A 826 24.08 11.06 -65.17
N ILE A 827 24.67 10.13 -64.44
CA ILE A 827 24.08 9.47 -63.28
C ILE A 827 24.48 10.29 -62.04
N PRO A 828 23.53 10.71 -61.19
CA PRO A 828 23.85 11.43 -59.96
C PRO A 828 24.79 10.63 -59.04
N ASP A 829 25.69 11.34 -58.36
CA ASP A 829 26.64 10.74 -57.42
C ASP A 829 25.91 9.90 -56.35
N ASN A 830 26.51 8.78 -55.96
CA ASN A 830 25.98 7.80 -54.99
C ASN A 830 24.71 7.06 -55.42
N THR A 831 24.27 7.21 -56.67
CA THR A 831 23.19 6.40 -57.26
C THR A 831 23.75 5.50 -58.36
N THR A 832 23.00 4.47 -58.75
CA THR A 832 23.40 3.54 -59.82
C THR A 832 22.25 3.29 -60.78
N TYR A 833 22.55 3.10 -62.07
CA TYR A 833 21.56 2.74 -63.08
C TYR A 833 21.97 1.44 -63.78
N ASP A 834 21.08 0.47 -63.78
CA ASP A 834 21.24 -0.81 -64.48
C ASP A 834 20.48 -0.79 -65.81
N GLU A 835 21.20 -0.79 -66.93
CA GLU A 835 20.62 -0.75 -68.28
C GLU A 835 19.79 -1.99 -68.64
N ALA A 836 20.03 -3.14 -68.00
CA ALA A 836 19.33 -4.38 -68.31
C ALA A 836 17.93 -4.43 -67.67
N THR A 837 17.81 -3.87 -66.46
CA THR A 837 16.55 -3.84 -65.70
C THR A 837 15.83 -2.48 -65.82
N GLY A 838 16.56 -1.42 -66.18
CA GLY A 838 16.11 -0.04 -66.18
C GLY A 838 16.02 0.56 -64.77
N ILE A 839 16.56 -0.11 -63.75
CA ILE A 839 16.46 0.37 -62.36
C ILE A 839 17.53 1.43 -62.11
N TRP A 840 17.09 2.64 -61.77
CA TRP A 840 17.88 3.66 -61.11
C TRP A 840 17.70 3.52 -59.59
N ASP A 841 18.73 3.00 -58.92
CA ASP A 841 18.77 2.73 -57.48
C ASP A 841 19.53 3.85 -56.76
N PHE A 842 18.87 4.46 -55.76
CA PHE A 842 19.47 5.48 -54.91
C PHE A 842 20.33 4.90 -53.79
N GLY A 843 20.25 3.58 -53.53
CA GLY A 843 20.98 2.94 -52.42
C GLY A 843 20.59 3.54 -51.07
N ASP A 844 21.60 3.90 -50.26
CA ASP A 844 21.43 4.53 -48.95
C ASP A 844 21.22 6.07 -49.03
N LEU A 845 21.09 6.62 -50.23
CA LEU A 845 20.88 8.06 -50.42
C LEU A 845 19.45 8.45 -50.02
N GLU A 846 19.36 9.35 -49.04
CA GLU A 846 18.12 9.93 -48.56
C GLU A 846 17.73 11.16 -49.40
N ILE A 847 16.48 11.20 -49.87
CA ILE A 847 15.91 12.39 -50.56
C ILE A 847 15.15 13.22 -49.53
N ASN A 848 15.77 14.28 -49.03
CA ASN A 848 15.13 15.14 -48.01
C ASN A 848 13.93 15.90 -48.58
N VAL A 849 13.08 16.39 -47.68
CA VAL A 849 11.91 17.20 -48.04
C VAL A 849 12.33 18.43 -48.85
N GLY A 850 11.76 18.55 -50.06
CA GLY A 850 12.04 19.63 -51.00
C GLY A 850 13.23 19.37 -51.95
N GLU A 851 14.02 18.32 -51.73
CA GLU A 851 15.15 17.96 -52.60
C GLU A 851 14.70 17.29 -53.90
N SER A 852 15.55 17.40 -54.92
CA SER A 852 15.34 16.76 -56.20
C SER A 852 16.63 16.23 -56.82
N TYR A 853 16.56 15.05 -57.42
CA TYR A 853 17.66 14.42 -58.16
C TYR A 853 17.27 14.24 -59.62
N THR A 854 18.19 14.47 -60.55
CA THR A 854 17.93 14.33 -61.99
C THR A 854 18.92 13.37 -62.65
N LEU A 855 18.40 12.25 -63.17
CA LEU A 855 19.13 11.33 -64.04
C LEU A 855 19.07 11.84 -65.49
N LYS A 856 20.24 12.03 -66.13
CA LYS A 856 20.32 12.23 -67.58
C LYS A 856 20.59 10.90 -68.26
N LEU A 857 19.55 10.30 -68.80
CA LEU A 857 19.62 9.02 -69.48
C LEU A 857 19.78 9.23 -70.99
N ALA A 858 20.95 8.92 -71.53
CA ALA A 858 21.25 9.07 -72.95
C ALA A 858 21.21 7.72 -73.68
N ALA A 859 20.73 7.74 -74.93
CA ALA A 859 20.67 6.56 -75.78
C ALA A 859 20.96 6.90 -77.25
N THR A 860 21.51 5.96 -78.00
CA THR A 860 21.69 6.06 -79.46
C THR A 860 20.47 5.50 -80.17
N ILE A 861 19.96 6.23 -81.16
CA ILE A 861 18.80 5.80 -81.96
C ILE A 861 19.25 4.74 -82.97
N THR A 862 18.67 3.54 -82.90
CA THR A 862 19.05 2.38 -83.73
C THR A 862 17.97 1.94 -84.72
N LYS A 863 16.74 2.45 -84.62
CA LYS A 863 15.64 2.17 -85.55
C LYS A 863 14.99 3.46 -86.07
N PRO A 864 14.89 3.67 -87.41
CA PRO A 864 14.19 4.83 -87.97
C PRO A 864 12.68 4.58 -88.14
N GLY A 865 11.88 5.65 -88.17
CA GLY A 865 10.53 5.64 -88.75
C GLY A 865 9.35 5.32 -87.82
N GLU A 866 9.58 5.17 -86.51
CA GLU A 866 8.52 4.95 -85.51
C GLU A 866 8.60 6.00 -84.38
N ILE A 867 7.46 6.34 -83.77
CA ILE A 867 7.42 7.10 -82.53
C ILE A 867 7.83 6.15 -81.40
N ILE A 868 8.95 6.42 -80.76
CA ILE A 868 9.44 5.67 -79.60
C ILE A 868 8.98 6.39 -78.32
N ILE A 869 8.28 5.68 -77.44
CA ILE A 869 7.81 6.21 -76.16
C ILE A 869 8.68 5.60 -75.05
N ASN A 870 9.37 6.45 -74.29
CA ASN A 870 10.11 6.04 -73.11
C ASN A 870 9.33 6.46 -71.84
N LYS A 871 9.22 5.56 -70.86
CA LYS A 871 8.44 5.75 -69.63
C LYS A 871 9.32 5.60 -68.40
N SER A 872 8.99 6.36 -67.35
CA SER A 872 9.61 6.25 -66.04
C SER A 872 8.53 6.09 -64.97
N GLU A 873 8.76 5.26 -63.97
CA GLU A 873 7.89 5.14 -62.80
C GLU A 873 8.70 5.05 -61.51
N ILE A 874 8.12 5.51 -60.39
CA ILE A 874 8.64 5.17 -59.06
C ILE A 874 8.34 3.69 -58.84
N TYR A 875 9.40 2.89 -58.72
CA TYR A 875 9.31 1.44 -58.71
C TYR A 875 9.20 0.87 -57.30
N SER A 876 9.96 1.41 -56.35
CA SER A 876 9.84 1.06 -54.93
C SER A 876 10.50 2.12 -54.05
N THR A 877 10.13 2.12 -52.78
CA THR A 877 10.74 2.89 -51.70
C THR A 877 11.04 1.93 -50.54
N ASN A 878 11.62 2.44 -49.45
CA ASN A 878 11.74 1.67 -48.21
C ASN A 878 10.37 1.06 -47.83
N LEU A 879 10.39 -0.22 -47.42
CA LEU A 879 9.21 -1.04 -47.13
C LEU A 879 8.30 -0.44 -46.02
N TYR A 880 8.81 0.53 -45.27
CA TYR A 880 8.13 1.21 -44.16
C TYR A 880 7.73 2.65 -44.48
N GLN A 881 8.01 3.13 -45.69
CA GLN A 881 7.63 4.46 -46.16
C GLN A 881 6.65 4.33 -47.33
N LEU A 882 5.41 4.76 -47.10
CA LEU A 882 4.36 4.79 -48.11
C LEU A 882 4.38 6.14 -48.84
N ASP A 883 4.45 6.06 -50.16
CA ASP A 883 4.23 7.19 -51.07
C ASP A 883 2.73 7.42 -51.27
N ILE A 884 2.31 8.68 -51.20
CA ILE A 884 0.91 9.06 -51.04
C ILE A 884 0.04 8.69 -52.24
N ASP A 885 0.58 8.75 -53.46
CA ASP A 885 -0.18 8.57 -54.70
C ASP A 885 0.50 7.67 -55.75
N SER A 886 1.68 7.11 -55.45
CA SER A 886 2.34 6.16 -56.34
C SER A 886 1.78 4.75 -56.21
N THR A 887 1.37 4.18 -57.35
CA THR A 887 1.11 2.73 -57.49
C THR A 887 2.22 2.08 -58.32
N PRO A 888 3.18 1.36 -57.72
CA PRO A 888 4.25 0.67 -58.44
C PRO A 888 3.72 -0.31 -59.50
N ASN A 889 4.38 -0.38 -60.65
CA ASN A 889 4.00 -1.22 -61.81
C ASN A 889 2.65 -0.85 -62.45
N SER A 890 2.17 0.38 -62.22
CA SER A 890 0.94 0.87 -62.86
C SER A 890 1.14 1.24 -64.34
N ASN A 891 2.38 1.24 -64.84
CA ASN A 891 2.73 1.60 -66.22
C ASN A 891 2.23 2.99 -66.66
N ASN A 892 2.05 3.92 -65.73
CA ASN A 892 1.63 5.29 -66.04
C ASN A 892 2.52 5.92 -67.12
#